data_AF-A0A9W8J781-F1
#
_entry.id   AF-A0A9W8J781-F1
#
_cell.length_a   1.000
_cell.length_b   1.000
_cell.length_c   1.000
_cell.angle_alpha   90.00
_cell.angle_beta   90.00
_cell.angle_gamma   90.00
#
_symmetry.space_group_name_H-M   'P 1'
#
loop_
_entity.id
_entity.type
_entity.pdbx_description
1 polymer ?
#
loop_
_entity_poly.entity_id
_entity_poly.type
_entity_poly.pdbx_seq_one_letter_code
_entity_poly.pdbx_strand_id
1 'polypeptide(L)'
;MDFDLDGTYTPVMRLETLRGCLALSAIKQLYAFQLDFCNAYLNGRLDEEIYMKQPPGFSDNTGHVCRLRQSLYGLKQAGNIWNKEFNTAMKEIGFSQLKSDYCCYLCRIGSTFTILLLWVNDIISFTNSNKEESVVAQQLGDKFEIKVLGQPSMLLGMKVEQSEDRRVVSLSQTHYIESILKRFSLEDANPVTTPLNPNVDLDSLDTPPTNNSLDSQESSFYATAIGTLSHAALGSRLDILHAVYRLAQFTKNPQPKHWTAVKRIFRYLKGTKDLRLTFGGPEQEWTTEITTYCDADWASNADRKSVVNEIGPENVISISSDNTGNTWVAHAHIVESLKHAFNLPDPIHHINNTWKDIASLEYFKSVTTNVRSTVKYFKQSHFAKEQLRQLRIQVGLGAGLESPTNTRFLLIVWSGISVRRCLPAIRQLNTTEVIELPLELHDVYILNSPATLQFEIQLTQIISVGDPFARAIQCLEATATNPADVYLYWIAIISRLKTALETAHLPDPICQAIHRIVNRRFQQFFINGPTNIHLSVFYLHPAFAQGVYPFGVGLGPGQTPLQYWKTFEKTANAGILAAIAVKLFSAVPHSMADERTMSCITMLNTAQHSRQSVSSVIAMAQIRNYYHGEKLKKLRRSARPRPVLRFFDVNKPRRGIDDDERDSDSDESDDDASLASLGSQPSVHM
;
A
#
# COMPACT_ATOMS: atom_id res chain seq x y z
N MET A 1 11.15 -5.19 11.25
CA MET A 1 12.38 -5.10 12.08
C MET A 1 13.22 -4.02 11.44
N ASP A 2 13.49 -2.92 12.15
CA ASP A 2 14.36 -1.85 11.64
C ASP A 2 15.83 -2.22 11.94
N PHE A 3 16.68 -2.23 10.91
CA PHE A 3 18.13 -2.38 11.07
C PHE A 3 18.72 -1.02 11.45
N ASP A 4 18.86 -0.77 12.76
CA ASP A 4 19.75 0.27 13.29
C ASP A 4 21.19 -0.27 13.26
N LEU A 5 21.85 -0.14 12.10
CA LEU A 5 23.22 -0.66 11.89
C LEU A 5 24.25 -0.07 12.86
N ASP A 6 23.98 1.13 13.41
CA ASP A 6 24.92 1.90 14.23
C ASP A 6 24.43 2.12 15.68
N GLY A 7 23.26 1.63 16.08
CA GLY A 7 22.74 1.80 17.44
C GLY A 7 22.42 3.25 17.83
N THR A 8 22.15 4.16 16.88
CA THR A 8 21.99 5.61 17.15
C THR A 8 20.55 6.09 17.14
N TYR A 9 19.62 5.26 16.65
CA TYR A 9 18.23 5.69 16.49
C TYR A 9 17.53 5.82 17.86
N THR A 10 16.77 6.91 18.04
CA THR A 10 15.94 7.12 19.23
C THR A 10 14.50 7.43 18.79
N PRO A 11 13.49 6.73 19.33
CA PRO A 11 12.10 7.13 19.10
C PRO A 11 11.79 8.45 19.80
N VAL A 12 10.88 9.23 19.23
CA VAL A 12 10.32 10.45 19.82
C VAL A 12 8.80 10.32 19.81
N MET A 13 8.14 10.77 20.88
CA MET A 13 6.68 10.74 20.98
C MET A 13 6.04 11.40 19.76
N ARG A 14 5.02 10.75 19.21
CA ARG A 14 4.25 11.31 18.09
C ARG A 14 3.22 12.33 18.60
N LEU A 15 3.11 13.46 17.93
CA LEU A 15 2.12 14.49 18.25
C LEU A 15 0.68 13.99 18.02
N GLU A 16 0.48 13.00 17.14
CA GLU A 16 -0.78 12.27 16.96
C GLU A 16 -1.17 11.51 18.23
N THR A 17 -0.21 10.79 18.84
CA THR A 17 -0.42 10.05 20.10
C THR A 17 -0.78 11.01 21.22
N LEU A 18 -0.03 12.11 21.34
CA LEU A 18 -0.32 13.16 22.33
C LEU A 18 -1.75 13.71 22.17
N ARG A 19 -2.14 14.12 20.95
CA ARG A 19 -3.49 14.63 20.67
C ARG A 19 -4.57 13.59 20.95
N GLY A 20 -4.32 12.32 20.62
CA GLY A 20 -5.22 11.21 20.97
C GLY A 20 -5.40 11.04 22.48
N CYS A 21 -4.31 11.14 23.25
CA CYS A 21 -4.37 11.08 24.72
C CYS A 21 -5.05 12.30 25.35
N LEU A 22 -4.83 13.51 24.82
CA LEU A 22 -5.54 14.72 25.26
C LEU A 22 -7.04 14.63 24.98
N ALA A 23 -7.42 14.13 23.80
CA ALA A 23 -8.81 13.83 23.48
C ALA A 23 -9.38 12.80 24.47
N LEU A 24 -8.68 11.68 24.69
CA LEU A 24 -9.09 10.66 25.65
C LEU A 24 -9.26 11.21 27.07
N SER A 25 -8.37 12.11 27.48
CA SER A 25 -8.44 12.80 28.77
C SER A 25 -9.72 13.62 28.91
N ALA A 26 -10.11 14.35 27.87
CA ALA A 26 -11.38 15.08 27.83
C ALA A 26 -12.60 14.12 27.89
N ILE A 27 -12.57 13.00 27.12
CA ILE A 27 -13.69 12.03 27.07
C ILE A 27 -13.91 11.36 28.43
N LYS A 28 -12.81 10.95 29.06
CA LYS A 28 -12.82 10.11 30.26
C LYS A 28 -12.54 10.89 31.54
N GLN A 29 -12.48 12.23 31.44
CA GLN A 29 -12.21 13.15 32.56
C GLN A 29 -10.93 12.77 33.34
N LEU A 30 -9.89 12.37 32.60
CA LEU A 30 -8.65 11.88 33.17
C LEU A 30 -7.83 13.02 33.78
N TYR A 31 -7.18 12.73 34.90
CA TYR A 31 -6.14 13.58 35.46
C TYR A 31 -4.91 13.52 34.56
N ALA A 32 -4.34 14.69 34.29
CA ALA A 32 -3.09 14.81 33.56
C ALA A 32 -2.02 15.43 34.47
N PHE A 33 -0.81 14.89 34.44
CA PHE A 33 0.33 15.41 35.19
C PHE A 33 1.62 15.29 34.40
N GLN A 34 2.57 16.18 34.70
CA GLN A 34 3.85 16.30 34.02
C GLN A 34 5.00 16.06 35.00
N LEU A 35 5.99 15.30 34.54
CA LEU A 35 7.26 15.07 35.22
C LEU A 35 8.40 15.47 34.27
N ASP A 36 9.53 15.91 34.81
CA ASP A 36 10.73 16.25 34.04
C ASP A 36 11.94 15.52 34.63
N PHE A 37 12.74 14.87 33.78
CA PHE A 37 13.99 14.24 34.20
C PHE A 37 15.13 15.24 34.25
N CYS A 38 15.79 15.34 35.40
CA CYS A 38 17.06 16.04 35.51
C CYS A 38 18.13 15.27 34.70
N ASN A 39 18.77 15.96 33.75
CA ASN A 39 19.94 15.47 33.03
C ASN A 39 19.75 14.09 32.36
N ALA A 40 18.62 13.86 31.68
CA ALA A 40 18.21 12.53 31.23
C ALA A 40 19.30 11.72 30.49
N TYR A 41 20.09 12.36 29.62
CA TYR A 41 21.15 11.67 28.89
C TYR A 41 22.32 11.19 29.76
N LEU A 42 22.52 11.77 30.94
CA LEU A 42 23.55 11.34 31.91
C LEU A 42 23.16 10.06 32.65
N ASN A 43 21.89 9.69 32.66
CA ASN A 43 21.42 8.48 33.33
C ASN A 43 21.75 7.20 32.51
N GLY A 44 22.04 7.35 31.22
CA GLY A 44 22.37 6.24 30.33
C GLY A 44 23.80 5.71 30.52
N ARG A 45 23.96 4.39 30.63
CA ARG A 45 25.28 3.75 30.64
C ARG A 45 25.83 3.57 29.22
N LEU A 46 27.12 3.83 29.03
CA LEU A 46 27.79 3.60 27.75
C LEU A 46 28.32 2.17 27.68
N ASP A 47 27.90 1.43 26.65
CA ASP A 47 28.47 0.12 26.32
C ASP A 47 29.83 0.24 25.59
N GLU A 48 30.06 1.38 24.93
CA GLU A 48 31.25 1.66 24.13
C GLU A 48 32.28 2.50 24.91
N GLU A 49 33.58 2.32 24.61
CA GLU A 49 34.63 3.18 25.14
C GLU A 49 34.76 4.47 24.34
N ILE A 50 34.27 5.58 24.90
CA ILE A 50 34.38 6.91 24.29
C ILE A 50 35.28 7.78 25.15
N TYR A 51 36.22 8.45 24.48
CA TYR A 51 37.14 9.40 25.10
C TYR A 51 36.81 10.82 24.61
N MET A 52 36.82 11.78 25.52
CA MET A 52 36.67 13.21 25.20
C MET A 52 37.91 13.99 25.67
N LYS A 53 38.20 15.10 24.99
CA LYS A 53 39.16 16.08 25.53
C LYS A 53 38.65 16.60 26.87
N GLN A 54 39.57 16.95 27.76
CA GLN A 54 39.22 17.60 29.02
C GLN A 54 38.35 18.85 28.74
N PRO A 55 37.23 19.02 29.45
CA PRO A 55 36.38 20.18 29.26
C PRO A 55 37.12 21.47 29.67
N PRO A 56 36.74 22.64 29.10
CA PRO A 56 37.32 23.93 29.49
C PRO A 56 37.26 24.14 31.01
N GLY A 57 38.39 24.54 31.62
CA GLY A 57 38.53 24.72 33.06
C GLY A 57 38.98 23.48 33.86
N PHE A 58 39.02 22.29 33.24
CA PHE A 58 39.53 21.06 33.84
C PHE A 58 40.86 20.57 33.22
N SER A 59 41.49 21.40 32.39
CA SER A 59 42.78 21.02 31.80
C SER A 59 43.89 21.13 32.83
N ASP A 60 44.61 20.02 33.00
CA ASP A 60 45.79 19.92 33.87
C ASP A 60 47.10 20.09 33.09
N ASN A 61 47.03 20.54 31.83
CA ASN A 61 48.15 20.66 30.89
C ASN A 61 48.92 19.36 30.60
N THR A 62 48.39 18.19 31.00
CA THR A 62 49.06 16.89 30.78
C THR A 62 48.80 16.32 29.38
N GLY A 63 47.75 16.81 28.70
CA GLY A 63 47.27 16.23 27.44
C GLY A 63 46.43 14.96 27.62
N HIS A 64 46.07 14.58 28.86
CA HIS A 64 45.19 13.46 29.11
C HIS A 64 43.77 13.67 28.54
N VAL A 65 43.08 12.56 28.28
CA VAL A 65 41.69 12.51 27.81
C VAL A 65 40.79 11.87 28.86
N CYS A 66 39.53 12.31 28.93
CA CYS A 66 38.54 11.76 29.84
C CYS A 66 37.84 10.57 29.17
N ARG A 67 37.84 9.40 29.82
CA ARG A 67 36.98 8.28 29.43
C ARG A 67 35.57 8.53 29.96
N LEU A 68 34.58 8.56 29.07
CA LEU A 68 33.18 8.67 29.45
C LEU A 68 32.70 7.35 30.05
N ARG A 69 32.11 7.41 31.25
CA ARG A 69 31.47 6.27 31.92
C ARG A 69 29.96 6.23 31.70
N GLN A 70 29.36 7.40 31.46
CA GLN A 70 27.93 7.60 31.21
C GLN A 70 27.78 8.40 29.93
N SER A 71 26.59 8.29 29.31
CA SER A 71 26.22 9.06 28.15
C SER A 71 26.23 10.57 28.47
N LEU A 72 26.49 11.40 27.46
CA LEU A 72 26.63 12.85 27.60
C LEU A 72 25.87 13.53 26.47
N TYR A 73 25.36 14.73 26.73
CA TYR A 73 24.80 15.60 25.70
C TYR A 73 25.82 15.85 24.58
N GLY A 74 25.37 15.65 23.33
CA GLY A 74 26.20 15.77 22.13
C GLY A 74 26.71 14.43 21.56
N LEU A 75 26.60 13.33 22.30
CA LEU A 75 26.85 12.00 21.72
C LEU A 75 25.70 11.60 20.79
N LYS A 76 26.04 11.06 19.61
CA LYS A 76 25.07 10.63 18.59
C LYS A 76 24.10 9.55 19.07
N GLN A 77 24.50 8.74 20.04
CA GLN A 77 23.72 7.64 20.62
C GLN A 77 23.04 7.99 21.95
N ALA A 78 23.24 9.20 22.49
CA ALA A 78 22.76 9.57 23.83
C ALA A 78 21.25 9.36 24.01
N GLY A 79 20.46 9.76 23.01
CA GLY A 79 19.02 9.56 23.02
C GLY A 79 18.62 8.09 23.11
N ASN A 80 19.31 7.21 22.37
CA ASN A 80 18.95 5.79 22.28
C ASN A 80 19.26 5.11 23.60
N ILE A 81 20.43 5.39 24.16
CA ILE A 81 20.84 4.88 25.46
C ILE A 81 19.82 5.31 26.53
N TRP A 82 19.45 6.59 26.55
CA TRP A 82 18.44 7.08 27.49
C TRP A 82 17.09 6.37 27.29
N ASN A 83 16.62 6.22 26.06
CA ASN A 83 15.35 5.54 25.79
C ASN A 83 15.37 4.07 26.22
N LYS A 84 16.50 3.36 26.02
CA LYS A 84 16.69 1.97 26.48
C LYS A 84 16.69 1.88 28.01
N GLU A 85 17.42 2.77 28.68
CA GLU A 85 17.47 2.83 30.15
C GLU A 85 16.08 3.10 30.72
N PHE A 86 15.37 4.09 30.17
CA PHE A 86 14.01 4.42 30.56
C PHE A 86 13.04 3.26 30.31
N ASN A 87 13.12 2.60 29.15
CA ASN A 87 12.26 1.45 28.85
C ASN A 87 12.47 0.29 29.83
N THR A 88 13.71 0.04 30.25
CA THR A 88 14.03 -0.97 31.27
C THR A 88 13.41 -0.59 32.61
N ALA A 89 13.62 0.66 33.06
CA ALA A 89 13.02 1.16 34.29
C ALA A 89 11.48 1.09 34.29
N MET A 90 10.83 1.46 33.18
CA MET A 90 9.38 1.39 33.00
C MET A 90 8.83 -0.03 33.14
N LYS A 91 9.52 -1.04 32.57
CA LYS A 91 9.13 -2.45 32.70
C LYS A 91 9.22 -2.93 34.14
N GLU A 92 10.25 -2.51 34.88
CA GLU A 92 10.45 -2.89 36.28
C GLU A 92 9.35 -2.33 37.20
N ILE A 93 8.81 -1.15 36.88
CA ILE A 93 7.68 -0.55 37.63
C ILE A 93 6.30 -0.97 37.08
N GLY A 94 6.25 -1.95 36.18
CA GLY A 94 5.00 -2.58 35.72
C GLY A 94 4.32 -1.90 34.52
N PHE A 95 4.98 -0.99 33.82
CA PHE A 95 4.45 -0.40 32.59
C PHE A 95 4.81 -1.24 31.36
N SER A 96 3.90 -1.25 30.38
CA SER A 96 4.09 -1.90 29.08
C SER A 96 4.18 -0.87 27.96
N GLN A 97 5.25 -0.93 27.17
CA GLN A 97 5.46 -0.06 26.01
C GLN A 97 4.51 -0.45 24.86
N LEU A 98 3.89 0.54 24.21
CA LEU A 98 3.04 0.31 23.04
C LEU A 98 3.88 0.01 21.79
N LYS A 99 3.38 -0.91 20.95
CA LYS A 99 4.02 -1.21 19.65
C LYS A 99 3.77 -0.14 18.58
N SER A 100 2.71 0.66 18.75
CA SER A 100 2.33 1.73 17.82
C SER A 100 3.12 3.02 18.02
N ASP A 101 3.61 3.27 19.24
CA ASP A 101 4.47 4.40 19.60
C ASP A 101 5.38 3.98 20.77
N TYR A 102 6.68 3.85 20.51
CA TYR A 102 7.68 3.41 21.50
C TYR A 102 7.96 4.46 22.59
N CYS A 103 7.39 5.64 22.50
CA CYS A 103 7.42 6.62 23.58
C CYS A 103 6.14 6.61 24.43
N CYS A 104 5.20 5.70 24.17
CA CYS A 104 3.96 5.55 24.91
C CYS A 104 3.97 4.26 25.75
N TYR A 105 3.61 4.40 27.02
CA TYR A 105 3.60 3.34 28.02
C TYR A 105 2.23 3.26 28.69
N LEU A 106 1.75 2.06 28.96
CA LEU A 106 0.49 1.80 29.65
C LEU A 106 0.73 0.91 30.87
N CYS A 107 0.25 1.34 32.03
CA CYS A 107 0.09 0.50 33.20
C CYS A 107 -1.39 0.38 33.55
N ARG A 108 -1.83 -0.81 33.95
CA ARG A 108 -3.19 -1.05 34.43
C ARG A 108 -3.17 -1.96 35.65
N ILE A 109 -3.71 -1.47 36.75
CA ILE A 109 -3.83 -2.19 38.01
C ILE A 109 -5.31 -2.17 38.40
N GLY A 110 -5.99 -3.30 38.20
CA GLY A 110 -7.44 -3.40 38.39
C GLY A 110 -8.22 -2.44 37.48
N SER A 111 -8.95 -1.51 38.10
CA SER A 111 -9.70 -0.45 37.41
C SER A 111 -8.88 0.82 37.15
N THR A 112 -7.72 0.98 37.80
CA THR A 112 -6.83 2.12 37.60
C THR A 112 -5.94 1.89 36.39
N PHE A 113 -5.79 2.91 35.55
CA PHE A 113 -4.81 2.87 34.46
C PHE A 113 -4.08 4.21 34.35
N THR A 114 -2.84 4.14 33.89
CA THR A 114 -1.98 5.29 33.65
C THR A 114 -1.33 5.12 32.28
N ILE A 115 -1.54 6.10 31.40
CA ILE A 115 -0.86 6.24 30.11
C ILE A 115 0.24 7.27 30.30
N LEU A 116 1.48 6.92 29.97
CA LEU A 116 2.65 7.79 30.11
C LEU A 116 3.28 7.99 28.74
N LEU A 117 3.48 9.24 28.34
CA LEU A 117 4.16 9.62 27.12
C LEU A 117 5.50 10.29 27.44
N LEU A 118 6.58 9.84 26.79
CA LEU A 118 7.92 10.39 26.94
C LEU A 118 8.33 11.20 25.71
N TRP A 119 8.62 12.48 25.90
CA TRP A 119 9.36 13.29 24.92
C TRP A 119 10.73 13.65 25.48
N VAL A 120 11.74 12.86 25.13
CA VAL A 120 13.12 13.06 25.58
C VAL A 120 13.21 13.10 27.12
N ASN A 121 13.17 14.27 27.75
CA ASN A 121 13.19 14.44 29.21
C ASN A 121 11.80 14.67 29.82
N ASP A 122 10.86 15.18 29.02
CA ASP A 122 9.52 15.54 29.45
C ASP A 122 8.63 14.30 29.46
N ILE A 123 7.93 14.09 30.57
CA ILE A 123 6.86 13.10 30.68
C ILE A 123 5.53 13.82 30.79
N ILE A 124 4.55 13.39 30.00
CA ILE A 124 3.14 13.69 30.26
C ILE A 124 2.36 12.39 30.49
N SER A 125 1.61 12.35 31.58
CA SER A 125 0.84 11.17 31.99
C SER A 125 -0.64 11.49 32.08
N PHE A 126 -1.48 10.50 31.79
CA PHE A 126 -2.93 10.55 31.85
C PHE A 126 -3.47 9.36 32.63
N THR A 127 -4.32 9.60 33.62
CA THR A 127 -4.79 8.56 34.54
C THR A 127 -6.22 8.82 35.02
N ASN A 128 -6.93 7.77 35.38
CA ASN A 128 -8.26 7.88 36.01
C ASN A 128 -8.21 8.00 37.54
N SER A 129 -7.03 8.13 38.13
CA SER A 129 -6.84 8.25 39.59
C SER A 129 -5.92 9.41 39.95
N ASN A 130 -6.35 10.29 40.85
CA ASN A 130 -5.55 11.43 41.32
C ASN A 130 -4.37 11.03 42.22
N LYS A 131 -4.26 9.77 42.64
CA LYS A 131 -3.15 9.28 43.47
C LYS A 131 -1.93 8.85 42.63
N GLU A 132 -2.16 8.52 41.36
CA GLU A 132 -1.13 7.92 40.49
C GLU A 132 0.04 8.88 40.22
N GLU A 133 -0.17 10.21 40.26
CA GLU A 133 0.94 11.17 40.17
C GLU A 133 2.00 10.90 41.24
N SER A 134 1.58 10.83 42.52
CA SER A 134 2.49 10.58 43.63
C SER A 134 3.16 9.20 43.56
N VAL A 135 2.43 8.17 43.14
CA VAL A 135 2.93 6.80 43.02
C VAL A 135 3.99 6.71 41.92
N VAL A 136 3.67 7.19 40.71
CA VAL A 136 4.58 7.16 39.57
C VAL A 136 5.80 8.05 39.82
N ALA A 137 5.61 9.24 40.41
CA ALA A 137 6.71 10.12 40.78
C ALA A 137 7.65 9.46 41.80
N GLN A 138 7.12 8.76 42.81
CA GLN A 138 7.96 8.05 43.78
C GLN A 138 8.74 6.91 43.11
N GLN A 139 8.06 6.04 42.34
CA GLN A 139 8.68 4.89 41.66
C GLN A 139 9.77 5.30 40.67
N LEU A 140 9.56 6.39 39.92
CA LEU A 140 10.57 6.94 39.03
C LEU A 140 11.66 7.70 39.79
N GLY A 141 11.29 8.40 40.87
CA GLY A 141 12.21 9.13 41.76
C GLY A 141 13.21 8.23 42.48
N ASP A 142 12.84 6.98 42.76
CA ASP A 142 13.74 5.97 43.32
C ASP A 142 14.85 5.54 42.32
N LYS A 143 14.65 5.77 41.02
CA LYS A 143 15.57 5.38 39.95
C LYS A 143 16.31 6.56 39.32
N PHE A 144 15.65 7.71 39.19
CA PHE A 144 16.14 8.88 38.48
C PHE A 144 15.79 10.14 39.25
N GLU A 145 16.64 11.16 39.12
CA GLU A 145 16.32 12.49 39.62
C GLU A 145 15.23 13.13 38.74
N ILE A 146 14.06 13.39 39.33
CA ILE A 146 12.90 13.98 38.64
C ILE A 146 12.39 15.24 39.33
N LYS A 147 11.75 16.10 38.55
CA LYS A 147 10.94 17.23 39.01
C LYS A 147 9.47 16.94 38.73
N VAL A 148 8.64 17.11 39.74
CA VAL A 148 7.18 17.04 39.60
C VAL A 148 6.67 18.41 39.20
N LEU A 149 6.11 18.52 38.00
CA LEU A 149 5.56 19.78 37.47
C LEU A 149 4.05 19.90 37.72
N GLY A 150 3.38 18.81 38.10
CA GLY A 150 1.94 18.76 38.39
C GLY A 150 1.11 18.88 37.11
N GLN A 151 -0.01 19.59 37.18
CA GLN A 151 -0.91 19.74 36.03
C GLN A 151 -0.20 20.40 34.82
N PRO A 152 -0.32 19.83 33.61
CA PRO A 152 0.38 20.35 32.44
C PRO A 152 -0.12 21.76 32.08
N SER A 153 0.80 22.72 32.09
CA SER A 153 0.54 24.11 31.66
C SER A 153 1.23 24.46 30.34
N MET A 154 2.41 23.89 30.11
CA MET A 154 3.20 24.07 28.91
C MET A 154 3.82 22.74 28.50
N LEU A 155 3.55 22.29 27.28
CA LEU A 155 4.04 21.04 26.74
C LEU A 155 4.63 21.28 25.36
N LEU A 156 5.93 21.07 25.18
CA LEU A 156 6.63 21.24 23.89
C LEU A 156 6.39 22.62 23.24
N GLY A 157 6.30 23.68 24.06
CA GLY A 157 6.01 25.04 23.59
C GLY A 157 4.54 25.31 23.26
N MET A 158 3.63 24.38 23.58
CA MET A 158 2.18 24.54 23.49
C MET A 158 1.60 24.75 24.89
N LYS A 159 0.82 25.81 25.07
CA LYS A 159 0.04 26.02 26.29
C LYS A 159 -1.09 24.98 26.33
N VAL A 160 -1.18 24.25 27.44
CA VAL A 160 -2.25 23.28 27.70
C VAL A 160 -3.18 23.88 28.75
N GLU A 161 -4.48 23.90 28.46
CA GLU A 161 -5.50 24.34 29.41
C GLU A 161 -6.57 23.25 29.52
N GLN A 162 -6.78 22.72 30.73
CA GLN A 162 -7.84 21.75 31.03
C GLN A 162 -8.89 22.41 31.92
N SER A 163 -10.17 22.23 31.60
CA SER A 163 -11.28 22.73 32.42
C SER A 163 -11.32 22.04 33.79
N GLU A 164 -11.93 22.69 34.79
CA GLU A 164 -12.03 22.14 36.16
C GLU A 164 -12.77 20.79 36.20
N ASP A 165 -13.79 20.63 35.34
CA ASP A 165 -14.54 19.38 35.17
C ASP A 165 -13.82 18.32 34.31
N ARG A 166 -12.64 18.66 33.76
CA ARG A 166 -11.80 17.84 32.86
C ARG A 166 -12.49 17.41 31.56
N ARG A 167 -13.60 18.04 31.18
CA ARG A 167 -14.36 17.70 29.95
C ARG A 167 -13.82 18.40 28.71
N VAL A 168 -13.02 19.45 28.89
CA VAL A 168 -12.45 20.24 27.79
C VAL A 168 -10.95 20.40 28.01
N VAL A 169 -10.17 20.10 26.98
CA VAL A 169 -8.72 20.32 26.96
C VAL A 169 -8.37 21.12 25.72
N SER A 170 -7.61 22.20 25.84
CA SER A 170 -7.21 23.02 24.71
C SER A 170 -5.70 23.22 24.61
N LEU A 171 -5.21 23.25 23.36
CA LEU A 171 -3.83 23.52 22.99
C LEU A 171 -3.74 24.86 22.27
N SER A 172 -2.89 25.75 22.77
CA SER A 172 -2.59 27.04 22.14
C SER A 172 -1.09 27.24 21.92
N GLN A 173 -0.74 27.89 20.82
CA GLN A 173 0.63 28.30 20.49
C GLN A 173 0.77 29.82 20.36
N THR A 174 -0.08 30.62 21.00
CA THR A 174 -0.08 32.10 20.86
C THR A 174 1.30 32.72 21.11
N HIS A 175 1.96 32.38 22.22
CA HIS A 175 3.31 32.90 22.52
C HIS A 175 4.35 32.46 21.48
N TYR A 176 4.26 31.21 21.00
CA TYR A 176 5.14 30.74 19.92
C TYR A 176 4.88 31.52 18.62
N ILE A 177 3.62 31.73 18.24
CA ILE A 177 3.23 32.50 17.06
C ILE A 177 3.76 33.94 17.14
N GLU A 178 3.63 34.60 18.29
CA GLU A 178 4.19 35.95 18.51
C GLU A 178 5.71 35.96 18.38
N SER A 179 6.40 34.94 18.92
CA SER A 179 7.85 34.83 18.85
C SER A 179 8.35 34.64 17.40
N ILE A 180 7.64 33.86 16.59
CA ILE A 180 8.03 33.61 15.20
C ILE A 180 7.67 34.81 14.31
N LEU A 181 6.57 35.51 14.59
CA LEU A 181 6.25 36.77 13.90
C LEU A 181 7.35 37.80 14.12
N LYS A 182 7.84 37.94 15.35
CA LYS A 182 8.97 38.80 15.68
C LYS A 182 10.26 38.36 14.99
N ARG A 183 10.55 37.06 15.00
CA ARG A 183 11.75 36.48 14.37
C ARG A 183 11.84 36.77 12.87
N PHE A 184 10.69 36.79 12.18
CA PHE A 184 10.62 37.05 10.74
C PHE A 184 10.23 38.50 10.40
N SER A 185 10.24 39.42 11.38
CA SER A 185 9.88 40.83 11.23
C SER A 185 8.49 41.05 10.60
N LEU A 186 7.51 40.27 11.06
CA LEU A 186 6.11 40.29 10.60
C LEU A 186 5.13 40.65 11.73
N GLU A 187 5.61 41.17 12.87
CA GLU A 187 4.74 41.63 13.96
C GLU A 187 3.75 42.71 13.53
N ASP A 188 4.11 43.59 12.60
CA ASP A 188 3.29 44.71 12.13
C ASP A 188 2.58 44.43 10.79
N ALA A 189 2.71 43.23 10.24
CA ALA A 189 2.12 42.89 8.94
C ALA A 189 0.57 42.88 8.97
N ASN A 190 -0.10 43.28 7.89
CA ASN A 190 -1.57 43.24 7.85
C ASN A 190 -2.09 41.79 7.83
N PRO A 191 -3.03 41.39 8.71
CA PRO A 191 -3.54 40.02 8.73
C PRO A 191 -4.29 39.66 7.44
N VAL A 192 -4.42 38.35 7.18
CA VAL A 192 -5.21 37.81 6.05
C VAL A 192 -6.11 36.68 6.56
N THR A 193 -7.18 36.38 5.82
CA THR A 193 -8.22 35.41 6.23
C THR A 193 -7.95 33.97 5.79
N THR A 194 -7.01 33.73 4.87
CA THR A 194 -6.66 32.37 4.41
C THR A 194 -5.15 32.14 4.39
N PRO A 195 -4.68 30.92 4.74
CA PRO A 195 -3.25 30.62 4.80
C PRO A 195 -2.60 30.56 3.42
N LEU A 196 -3.35 30.13 2.39
CA LEU A 196 -2.93 30.11 1.00
C LEU A 196 -3.91 30.89 0.12
N ASN A 197 -3.42 31.48 -0.97
CA ASN A 197 -4.26 32.14 -1.95
C ASN A 197 -4.66 31.13 -3.04
N PRO A 198 -5.95 30.80 -3.23
CA PRO A 198 -6.37 29.82 -4.23
C PRO A 198 -6.09 30.26 -5.67
N ASN A 199 -5.90 31.57 -5.89
CA ASN A 199 -5.69 32.14 -7.22
C ASN A 199 -4.20 32.22 -7.63
N VAL A 200 -3.29 31.63 -6.83
CA VAL A 200 -1.85 31.65 -7.12
C VAL A 200 -1.39 30.26 -7.54
N ASP A 201 -0.94 30.15 -8.78
CA ASP A 201 -0.29 28.96 -9.29
C ASP A 201 1.16 28.88 -8.78
N LEU A 202 1.38 28.00 -7.79
CA LEU A 202 2.70 27.73 -7.23
C LEU A 202 3.58 26.90 -8.18
N ASP A 203 3.01 26.18 -9.14
CA ASP A 203 3.72 25.22 -9.99
C ASP A 203 4.16 25.82 -11.33
N SER A 204 3.52 26.91 -11.78
CA SER A 204 3.90 27.60 -13.02
C SER A 204 5.40 27.93 -13.09
N LEU A 205 6.10 27.35 -14.06
CA LEU A 205 7.48 27.71 -14.39
C LEU A 205 7.56 29.01 -15.23
N ASP A 206 6.40 29.52 -15.66
CA ASP A 206 6.24 30.65 -16.60
C ASP A 206 6.52 32.03 -16.00
N THR A 207 7.14 32.12 -14.82
CA THR A 207 7.84 33.36 -14.48
C THR A 207 9.09 33.43 -15.36
N PRO A 208 9.19 34.37 -16.32
CA PRO A 208 10.45 34.58 -17.03
C PRO A 208 11.57 34.77 -16.00
N PRO A 209 12.83 34.42 -16.32
CA PRO A 209 13.96 34.72 -15.46
C PRO A 209 14.15 36.24 -15.42
N THR A 210 13.27 36.95 -14.72
CA THR A 210 13.61 38.25 -14.16
C THR A 210 14.76 38.01 -13.20
N ASN A 211 15.71 38.93 -13.17
CA ASN A 211 16.88 39.00 -12.25
C ASN A 211 16.50 39.04 -10.75
N ASN A 212 15.32 38.56 -10.37
CA ASN A 212 14.76 38.48 -9.03
C ASN A 212 14.79 37.02 -8.54
N SER A 213 15.91 36.31 -8.69
CA SER A 213 16.15 35.15 -7.82
C SER A 213 16.11 35.63 -6.37
N LEU A 214 15.51 34.86 -5.46
CA LEU A 214 15.63 35.16 -4.03
C LEU A 214 17.11 35.36 -3.70
N ASP A 215 17.43 36.43 -2.95
CA ASP A 215 18.80 36.61 -2.47
C ASP A 215 19.21 35.38 -1.65
N SER A 216 20.50 35.05 -1.68
CA SER A 216 21.15 33.98 -0.91
C SER A 216 20.67 33.92 0.55
N GLN A 217 20.45 35.09 1.15
CA GLN A 217 19.91 35.23 2.50
C GLN A 217 18.44 34.80 2.61
N GLU A 218 17.55 35.24 1.71
CA GLU A 218 16.14 34.84 1.72
C GLU A 218 15.95 33.34 1.42
N SER A 219 16.78 32.78 0.54
CA SER A 219 16.78 31.34 0.27
C SER A 219 17.20 30.51 1.49
N SER A 220 18.13 31.01 2.31
CA SER A 220 18.53 30.37 3.57
C SER A 220 17.43 30.43 4.64
N PHE A 221 16.68 31.53 4.68
CA PHE A 221 15.55 31.70 5.60
C PHE A 221 14.32 30.88 5.22
N TYR A 222 14.15 30.49 3.95
CA TYR A 222 13.00 29.72 3.50
C TYR A 222 12.85 28.39 4.26
N ALA A 223 13.90 27.55 4.30
CA ALA A 223 13.88 26.28 5.01
C ALA A 223 13.63 26.46 6.52
N THR A 224 14.22 27.51 7.09
CA THR A 224 14.00 27.89 8.49
C THR A 224 12.55 28.28 8.76
N ALA A 225 11.94 29.05 7.86
CA ALA A 225 10.54 29.45 7.95
C ALA A 225 9.59 28.25 7.82
N ILE A 226 9.83 27.37 6.85
CA ILE A 226 9.05 26.13 6.70
C ILE A 226 9.16 25.28 7.97
N GLY A 227 10.35 25.02 8.49
CA GLY A 227 10.52 24.25 9.73
C GLY A 227 9.81 24.88 10.93
N THR A 228 9.87 26.21 11.05
CA THR A 228 9.19 26.97 12.10
C THR A 228 7.65 26.86 11.97
N LEU A 229 7.13 27.02 10.76
CA LEU A 229 5.69 26.89 10.49
C LEU A 229 5.20 25.46 10.65
N SER A 230 6.00 24.45 10.31
CA SER A 230 5.68 23.03 10.52
C SER A 230 5.48 22.70 11.99
N HIS A 231 6.26 23.30 12.90
CA HIS A 231 6.07 23.11 14.33
C HIS A 231 4.73 23.70 14.82
N ALA A 232 4.33 24.88 14.34
CA ALA A 232 3.00 25.43 14.63
C ALA A 232 1.89 24.55 14.03
N ALA A 233 2.08 24.07 12.79
CA ALA A 233 1.09 23.28 12.07
C ALA A 233 0.81 21.93 12.74
N LEU A 234 1.86 21.22 13.14
CA LEU A 234 1.76 19.90 13.76
C LEU A 234 1.31 19.96 15.22
N GLY A 235 1.58 21.08 15.91
CA GLY A 235 1.20 21.30 17.30
C GLY A 235 -0.30 21.59 17.46
N SER A 236 -0.72 22.83 17.22
CA SER A 236 -2.11 23.27 17.40
C SER A 236 -2.76 23.88 16.16
N ARG A 237 -2.01 24.18 15.09
CA ARG A 237 -2.50 24.92 13.91
C ARG A 237 -2.69 24.02 12.69
N LEU A 238 -3.50 22.98 12.82
CA LEU A 238 -3.78 22.04 11.73
C LEU A 238 -4.39 22.72 10.48
N ASP A 239 -5.00 23.89 10.67
CA ASP A 239 -5.56 24.73 9.61
C ASP A 239 -4.51 25.27 8.62
N ILE A 240 -3.24 25.35 9.00
CA ILE A 240 -2.15 25.76 8.08
C ILE A 240 -1.38 24.57 7.49
N LEU A 241 -1.68 23.34 7.93
CA LEU A 241 -0.90 22.14 7.61
C LEU A 241 -0.74 21.96 6.09
N HIS A 242 -1.85 22.02 5.34
CA HIS A 242 -1.82 21.90 3.88
C HIS A 242 -0.90 22.95 3.23
N ALA A 243 -1.04 24.22 3.61
CA ALA A 243 -0.26 25.30 3.02
C ALA A 243 1.25 25.16 3.30
N VAL A 244 1.62 24.78 4.53
CA VAL A 244 3.01 24.55 4.91
C VAL A 244 3.60 23.36 4.15
N TYR A 245 2.89 22.23 4.08
CA TYR A 245 3.38 21.04 3.39
C TYR A 245 3.45 21.24 1.87
N ARG A 246 2.56 22.03 1.26
CA ARG A 246 2.69 22.39 -0.16
C ARG A 246 3.94 23.22 -0.40
N LEU A 247 4.20 24.23 0.43
CA LEU A 247 5.38 25.08 0.30
C LEU A 247 6.69 24.36 0.63
N ALA A 248 6.66 23.34 1.49
CA ALA A 248 7.83 22.52 1.81
C ALA A 248 8.41 21.81 0.57
N GLN A 249 7.60 21.53 -0.44
CA GLN A 249 8.04 20.88 -1.70
C GLN A 249 9.03 21.74 -2.49
N PHE A 250 9.01 23.06 -2.30
CA PHE A 250 9.89 23.99 -3.01
C PHE A 250 11.16 24.35 -2.24
N THR A 251 11.44 23.70 -1.09
CA THR A 251 12.58 24.03 -0.21
C THR A 251 13.95 23.96 -0.92
N LYS A 252 14.09 23.08 -1.92
CA LYS A 252 15.35 22.94 -2.69
C LYS A 252 15.63 24.14 -3.59
N ASN A 253 14.59 24.75 -4.15
CA ASN A 253 14.70 25.88 -5.09
C ASN A 253 13.50 26.83 -4.94
N PRO A 254 13.42 27.59 -3.84
CA PRO A 254 12.31 28.49 -3.61
C PRO A 254 12.34 29.67 -4.60
N GLN A 255 11.16 30.11 -5.03
CA GLN A 255 10.99 31.26 -5.91
C GLN A 255 10.34 32.42 -5.13
N PRO A 256 10.41 33.68 -5.59
CA PRO A 256 9.80 34.83 -4.90
C PRO A 256 8.31 34.65 -4.59
N LYS A 257 7.57 33.96 -5.47
CA LYS A 257 6.16 33.61 -5.25
C LYS A 257 5.97 32.66 -4.06
N HIS A 258 6.87 31.69 -3.88
CA HIS A 258 6.85 30.77 -2.74
C HIS A 258 7.14 31.51 -1.43
N TRP A 259 8.10 32.42 -1.44
CA TRP A 259 8.41 33.25 -0.26
C TRP A 259 7.25 34.18 0.11
N THR A 260 6.59 34.76 -0.89
CA THR A 260 5.37 35.55 -0.69
C THR A 260 4.25 34.71 -0.06
N ALA A 261 4.10 33.46 -0.48
CA ALA A 261 3.14 32.53 0.11
C ALA A 261 3.52 32.14 1.55
N VAL A 262 4.80 31.94 1.87
CA VAL A 262 5.27 31.74 3.26
C VAL A 262 4.93 32.95 4.13
N LYS A 263 5.23 34.18 3.67
CA LYS A 263 4.86 35.42 4.36
C LYS A 263 3.34 35.54 4.56
N ARG A 264 2.54 35.03 3.62
CA ARG A 264 1.07 34.97 3.77
C ARG A 264 0.65 34.08 4.94
N ILE A 265 1.27 32.92 5.14
CA ILE A 265 0.95 32.03 6.28
C ILE A 265 1.23 32.75 7.60
N PHE A 266 2.35 33.46 7.74
CA PHE A 266 2.63 34.27 8.92
C PHE A 266 1.56 35.36 9.15
N ARG A 267 1.16 36.08 8.10
CA ARG A 267 0.08 37.09 8.18
C ARG A 267 -1.25 36.47 8.60
N TYR A 268 -1.56 35.26 8.12
CA TYR A 268 -2.74 34.52 8.54
C TYR A 268 -2.66 34.15 10.01
N LEU A 269 -1.53 33.59 10.47
CA LEU A 269 -1.27 33.27 11.87
C LEU A 269 -1.40 34.51 12.77
N LYS A 270 -0.94 35.69 12.33
CA LYS A 270 -1.12 36.95 13.07
C LYS A 270 -2.59 37.28 13.32
N GLY A 271 -3.43 37.15 12.30
CA GLY A 271 -4.87 37.41 12.43
C GLY A 271 -5.64 36.35 13.23
N THR A 272 -5.02 35.19 13.47
CA THR A 272 -5.66 34.01 14.07
C THR A 272 -4.85 33.46 15.25
N LYS A 273 -3.98 34.27 15.85
CA LYS A 273 -2.99 33.81 16.85
C LYS A 273 -3.61 33.25 18.12
N ASP A 274 -4.86 33.64 18.41
CA ASP A 274 -5.63 33.23 19.58
C ASP A 274 -6.49 31.98 19.31
N LEU A 275 -6.48 31.44 18.08
CA LEU A 275 -7.11 30.16 17.79
C LEU A 275 -6.39 29.02 18.53
N ARG A 276 -7.20 28.12 19.10
CA ARG A 276 -6.74 26.98 19.88
C ARG A 276 -7.40 25.69 19.40
N LEU A 277 -6.65 24.60 19.43
CA LEU A 277 -7.18 23.27 19.18
C LEU A 277 -7.85 22.77 20.46
N THR A 278 -9.16 22.55 20.43
CA THR A 278 -9.94 22.16 21.60
C THR A 278 -10.46 20.73 21.44
N PHE A 279 -10.26 19.91 22.46
CA PHE A 279 -10.77 18.55 22.57
C PHE A 279 -11.89 18.50 23.60
N GLY A 280 -12.95 17.77 23.26
CA GLY A 280 -14.14 17.59 24.09
C GLY A 280 -15.21 18.66 23.92
N GLY A 281 -16.24 18.59 24.76
CA GLY A 281 -17.46 19.38 24.61
C GLY A 281 -18.57 18.93 25.57
N PRO A 282 -19.79 19.50 25.48
CA PRO A 282 -20.94 19.09 26.28
C PRO A 282 -21.25 17.60 26.10
N GLU A 283 -21.72 16.92 27.15
CA GLU A 283 -21.95 15.46 27.20
C GLU A 283 -22.87 14.93 26.08
N GLN A 284 -23.71 15.82 25.53
CA GLN A 284 -24.68 15.55 24.47
C GLN A 284 -24.06 15.38 23.07
N GLU A 285 -22.78 15.75 22.88
CA GLU A 285 -22.07 15.67 21.59
C GLU A 285 -21.10 14.48 21.49
N TRP A 286 -20.98 13.66 22.55
CA TRP A 286 -20.05 12.55 22.56
C TRP A 286 -20.69 11.28 21.97
N THR A 287 -20.34 10.97 20.73
CA THR A 287 -20.73 9.72 20.07
C THR A 287 -19.58 8.71 20.08
N THR A 288 -19.88 7.42 20.23
CA THR A 288 -18.90 6.34 19.95
C THR A 288 -18.64 6.17 18.45
N GLU A 289 -19.43 6.84 17.61
CA GLU A 289 -19.29 6.87 16.16
C GLU A 289 -18.24 7.91 15.75
N ILE A 290 -17.21 7.46 15.02
CA ILE A 290 -16.18 8.34 14.47
C ILE A 290 -16.74 9.02 13.22
N THR A 291 -17.06 10.31 13.32
CA THR A 291 -17.41 11.13 12.16
C THR A 291 -16.14 11.73 11.58
N THR A 292 -15.88 11.47 10.29
CA THR A 292 -14.75 12.05 9.56
C THR A 292 -15.26 13.01 8.49
N TYR A 293 -14.68 14.19 8.43
CA TYR A 293 -14.90 15.15 7.35
C TYR A 293 -13.69 15.06 6.42
N CYS A 294 -13.95 14.77 5.15
CA CYS A 294 -12.94 14.78 4.11
C CYS A 294 -13.35 15.82 3.08
N ASP A 295 -12.41 16.67 2.70
CA ASP A 295 -12.57 17.59 1.58
C ASP A 295 -11.72 17.06 0.42
N ALA A 296 -12.26 17.07 -0.78
CA ALA A 296 -11.62 16.56 -1.98
C ALA A 296 -11.47 17.71 -2.97
N ASP A 297 -10.23 17.98 -3.39
CA ASP A 297 -9.97 18.94 -4.45
C ASP A 297 -9.99 18.26 -5.82
N TRP A 298 -10.45 19.00 -6.83
CA TRP A 298 -10.48 18.54 -8.21
C TRP A 298 -9.06 18.58 -8.78
N ALA A 299 -8.29 17.50 -8.57
CA ALA A 299 -7.03 17.25 -9.29
C ALA A 299 -6.16 18.51 -9.48
N SER A 300 -5.85 19.21 -8.38
CA SER A 300 -5.07 20.47 -8.37
C SER A 300 -3.62 20.32 -8.83
N ASN A 301 -3.22 19.11 -9.25
CA ASN A 301 -1.85 18.77 -9.59
C ASN A 301 -1.71 18.56 -11.11
N ALA A 302 -0.78 19.28 -11.73
CA ALA A 302 -0.36 19.10 -13.14
C ALA A 302 0.31 17.72 -13.42
N ASP A 303 0.23 16.79 -12.47
CA ASP A 303 1.14 15.66 -12.32
C ASP A 303 0.98 14.55 -13.37
N ARG A 304 -0.20 14.45 -14.02
CA ARG A 304 -0.35 13.48 -15.12
C ARG A 304 0.31 13.95 -16.41
N LYS A 305 0.36 15.27 -16.64
CA LYS A 305 1.11 15.86 -17.76
C LYS A 305 2.61 15.90 -17.45
N SER A 306 3.00 16.11 -16.19
CA SER A 306 4.42 16.13 -15.77
C SER A 306 5.09 14.77 -16.02
N VAL A 307 4.42 13.64 -15.67
CA VAL A 307 4.95 12.29 -15.91
C VAL A 307 5.08 12.00 -17.41
N VAL A 308 4.09 12.38 -18.22
CA VAL A 308 4.16 12.24 -19.70
C VAL A 308 5.31 13.09 -20.27
N ASN A 309 5.50 14.31 -19.77
CA ASN A 309 6.58 15.19 -20.19
C ASN A 309 7.95 14.69 -19.74
N GLU A 310 8.07 14.08 -18.56
CA GLU A 310 9.31 13.49 -18.04
C GLU A 310 9.72 12.24 -18.83
N ILE A 311 8.75 11.39 -19.19
CA ILE A 311 8.98 10.22 -20.05
C ILE A 311 9.30 10.63 -21.50
N GLY A 312 8.83 11.81 -21.92
CA GLY A 312 8.84 12.25 -23.30
C GLY A 312 7.54 11.80 -23.99
N PRO A 313 6.70 12.74 -24.47
CA PRO A 313 5.44 12.44 -25.17
C PRO A 313 5.60 11.39 -26.28
N GLU A 314 6.70 11.46 -27.04
CA GLU A 314 7.05 10.56 -28.13
C GLU A 314 7.29 9.11 -27.70
N ASN A 315 7.61 8.88 -26.44
CA ASN A 315 7.88 7.55 -25.88
C ASN A 315 6.62 6.85 -25.36
N VAL A 316 5.47 7.54 -25.37
CA VAL A 316 4.18 6.99 -24.95
C VAL A 316 3.41 6.43 -26.16
N ILE A 317 3.20 5.12 -26.16
CA ILE A 317 2.52 4.41 -27.26
C ILE A 317 1.03 4.18 -26.98
N SER A 318 0.66 3.91 -25.73
CA SER A 318 -0.71 3.62 -25.34
C SER A 318 -0.95 3.93 -23.87
N ILE A 319 -2.21 4.15 -23.52
CA ILE A 319 -2.66 4.34 -22.14
C ILE A 319 -3.75 3.32 -21.86
N SER A 320 -3.59 2.60 -20.75
CA SER A 320 -4.57 1.63 -20.26
C SER A 320 -4.81 1.81 -18.77
N SER A 321 -6.07 1.91 -18.39
CA SER A 321 -6.51 1.98 -17.00
C SER A 321 -7.90 1.37 -16.84
N ASP A 322 -8.32 1.18 -15.59
CA ASP A 322 -9.70 0.86 -15.26
C ASP A 322 -10.65 1.96 -15.76
N ASN A 323 -11.87 1.58 -16.15
CA ASN A 323 -12.87 2.49 -16.72
C ASN A 323 -13.80 3.06 -15.63
N THR A 324 -13.26 3.83 -14.69
CA THR A 324 -14.09 4.69 -13.82
C THR A 324 -14.47 5.97 -14.57
N GLY A 325 -15.55 6.65 -14.17
CA GLY A 325 -16.01 7.86 -14.88
C GLY A 325 -14.92 8.94 -15.03
N ASN A 326 -14.05 9.06 -14.01
CA ASN A 326 -12.95 10.02 -13.99
C ASN A 326 -11.76 9.60 -14.87
N THR A 327 -11.47 8.31 -14.99
CA THR A 327 -10.37 7.82 -15.85
C THR A 327 -10.71 7.93 -17.33
N TRP A 328 -11.99 7.75 -17.69
CA TRP A 328 -12.43 7.91 -19.08
C TRP A 328 -12.23 9.35 -19.60
N VAL A 329 -12.57 10.36 -18.79
CA VAL A 329 -12.34 11.78 -19.12
C VAL A 329 -10.85 12.09 -19.17
N ALA A 330 -10.06 11.55 -18.24
CA ALA A 330 -8.60 11.71 -18.25
C ALA A 330 -7.97 11.11 -19.51
N HIS A 331 -8.41 9.93 -19.95
CA HIS A 331 -7.96 9.32 -21.19
C HIS A 331 -8.28 10.19 -22.40
N ALA A 332 -9.49 10.74 -22.47
CA ALA A 332 -9.90 11.63 -23.55
C ALA A 332 -8.97 12.85 -23.65
N HIS A 333 -8.66 13.51 -22.54
CA HIS A 333 -7.74 14.65 -22.52
C HIS A 333 -6.29 14.29 -22.86
N ILE A 334 -5.79 13.16 -22.38
CA ILE A 334 -4.41 12.77 -22.69
C ILE A 334 -4.29 12.38 -24.17
N VAL A 335 -5.24 11.65 -24.72
CA VAL A 335 -5.26 11.28 -26.15
C VAL A 335 -5.45 12.50 -27.05
N GLU A 336 -6.20 13.52 -26.60
CA GLU A 336 -6.28 14.81 -27.28
C GLU A 336 -4.92 15.51 -27.36
N SER A 337 -4.12 15.43 -26.29
CA SER A 337 -2.75 15.97 -26.25
C SER A 337 -1.70 15.10 -26.96
N LEU A 338 -1.85 13.77 -26.92
CA LEU A 338 -0.95 12.77 -27.49
C LEU A 338 -1.63 12.06 -28.65
N LYS A 339 -1.78 12.74 -29.78
CA LYS A 339 -2.50 12.21 -30.95
C LYS A 339 -1.93 10.88 -31.49
N HIS A 340 -0.68 10.57 -31.18
CA HIS A 340 -0.02 9.32 -31.58
C HIS A 340 -0.23 8.16 -30.59
N ALA A 341 -0.76 8.41 -29.38
CA ALA A 341 -0.96 7.39 -28.36
C ALA A 341 -2.35 6.75 -28.46
N PHE A 342 -2.42 5.45 -28.22
CA PHE A 342 -3.67 4.69 -28.27
C PHE A 342 -4.42 4.69 -26.94
N ASN A 343 -5.74 4.92 -26.99
CA ASN A 343 -6.62 4.69 -25.85
C ASN A 343 -7.01 3.21 -25.78
N LEU A 344 -6.45 2.46 -24.84
CA LEU A 344 -6.72 1.04 -24.66
C LEU A 344 -7.47 0.80 -23.35
N PRO A 345 -8.82 0.71 -23.39
CA PRO A 345 -9.60 0.30 -22.22
C PRO A 345 -9.09 -1.02 -21.65
N ASP A 346 -9.02 -1.13 -20.32
CA ASP A 346 -8.48 -2.35 -19.71
C ASP A 346 -9.39 -3.57 -19.99
N PRO A 347 -8.90 -4.59 -20.74
CA PRO A 347 -9.66 -5.77 -21.10
C PRO A 347 -9.89 -6.71 -19.92
N ILE A 348 -8.97 -6.77 -18.97
CA ILE A 348 -9.06 -7.64 -17.78
C ILE A 348 -10.16 -7.13 -16.88
N HIS A 349 -10.20 -5.82 -16.65
CA HIS A 349 -11.29 -5.18 -15.92
C HIS A 349 -12.65 -5.42 -16.62
N HIS A 350 -12.69 -5.33 -17.95
CA HIS A 350 -13.91 -5.56 -18.72
C HIS A 350 -14.42 -7.00 -18.67
N ILE A 351 -13.53 -7.99 -18.79
CA ILE A 351 -13.86 -9.42 -18.63
C ILE A 351 -14.33 -9.69 -17.19
N ASN A 352 -13.68 -9.08 -16.20
CA ASN A 352 -14.05 -9.23 -14.79
C ASN A 352 -15.44 -8.64 -14.48
N ASN A 353 -15.79 -7.49 -15.07
CA ASN A 353 -17.14 -6.93 -14.97
C ASN A 353 -18.19 -7.77 -15.69
N THR A 354 -17.83 -8.42 -16.79
CA THR A 354 -18.71 -9.35 -17.50
C THR A 354 -19.09 -10.52 -16.59
N TRP A 355 -18.11 -11.11 -15.91
CA TRP A 355 -18.36 -12.15 -14.92
C TRP A 355 -19.13 -11.64 -13.71
N LYS A 356 -18.83 -10.43 -13.22
CA LYS A 356 -19.57 -9.81 -12.11
C LYS A 356 -21.07 -9.75 -12.42
N ASP A 357 -21.44 -9.33 -13.62
CA ASP A 357 -22.84 -9.28 -14.05
C ASP A 357 -23.47 -10.69 -14.06
N ILE A 358 -22.73 -11.71 -14.53
CA ILE A 358 -23.19 -13.11 -14.56
C ILE A 358 -23.36 -13.68 -13.14
N ALA A 359 -22.35 -13.53 -12.29
CA ALA A 359 -22.37 -14.03 -10.92
C ALA A 359 -23.40 -13.31 -10.03
N SER A 360 -23.87 -12.13 -10.45
CA SER A 360 -24.92 -11.36 -9.76
C SER A 360 -26.35 -11.79 -10.15
N LEU A 361 -26.51 -12.72 -11.09
CA LEU A 361 -27.82 -13.32 -11.37
C LEU A 361 -28.34 -14.00 -10.10
N GLU A 362 -29.62 -13.81 -9.77
CA GLU A 362 -30.22 -14.32 -8.51
C GLU A 362 -30.00 -15.84 -8.34
N TYR A 363 -29.95 -16.58 -9.46
CA TYR A 363 -29.63 -18.02 -9.49
C TYR A 363 -28.30 -18.38 -8.82
N PHE A 364 -27.27 -17.55 -8.95
CA PHE A 364 -25.92 -17.81 -8.43
C PHE A 364 -25.65 -17.19 -7.06
N LYS A 365 -26.59 -16.42 -6.50
CA LYS A 365 -26.39 -15.66 -5.27
C LYS A 365 -26.22 -16.55 -4.04
N SER A 366 -27.01 -17.62 -3.94
CA SER A 366 -26.91 -18.60 -2.85
C SER A 366 -25.54 -19.29 -2.83
N VAL A 367 -25.14 -19.93 -3.94
CA VAL A 367 -23.84 -20.60 -4.05
C VAL A 367 -22.65 -19.65 -3.84
N THR A 368 -22.72 -18.41 -4.35
CA THR A 368 -21.68 -17.39 -4.15
C THR A 368 -21.55 -17.00 -2.68
N THR A 369 -22.67 -16.90 -1.96
CA THR A 369 -22.71 -16.58 -0.53
C THR A 369 -22.11 -17.73 0.28
N ASN A 370 -22.54 -18.97 0.00
CA ASN A 370 -22.01 -20.16 0.67
C ASN A 370 -20.50 -20.31 0.48
N VAL A 371 -19.98 -20.17 -0.75
CA VAL A 371 -18.53 -20.22 -1.02
C VAL A 371 -17.79 -19.14 -0.22
N ARG A 372 -18.30 -17.90 -0.18
CA ARG A 372 -17.67 -16.82 0.59
C ARG A 372 -17.68 -17.08 2.09
N SER A 373 -18.81 -17.52 2.63
CA SER A 373 -18.95 -17.84 4.06
C SER A 373 -18.04 -19.00 4.47
N THR A 374 -17.96 -20.07 3.65
CA THR A 374 -17.04 -21.19 3.91
C THR A 374 -15.60 -20.71 3.97
N VAL A 375 -15.15 -19.96 2.97
CA VAL A 375 -13.77 -19.47 2.94
C VAL A 375 -13.50 -18.49 4.08
N LYS A 376 -14.46 -17.62 4.43
CA LYS A 376 -14.36 -16.69 5.56
C LYS A 376 -14.20 -17.44 6.89
N TYR A 377 -14.99 -18.48 7.12
CA TYR A 377 -14.91 -19.29 8.34
C TYR A 377 -13.51 -19.89 8.54
N PHE A 378 -13.00 -20.61 7.52
CA PHE A 378 -11.66 -21.22 7.59
C PHE A 378 -10.53 -20.18 7.60
N LYS A 379 -10.75 -18.98 7.08
CA LYS A 379 -9.80 -17.87 7.20
C LYS A 379 -9.74 -17.29 8.62
N GLN A 380 -10.87 -17.24 9.33
CA GLN A 380 -10.97 -16.65 10.66
C GLN A 380 -10.59 -17.61 11.80
N SER A 381 -10.82 -18.92 11.61
CA SER A 381 -10.53 -19.94 12.62
C SER A 381 -9.19 -20.63 12.34
N HIS A 382 -8.16 -20.29 13.13
CA HIS A 382 -6.86 -20.97 13.08
C HIS A 382 -6.98 -22.47 13.34
N PHE A 383 -7.89 -22.86 14.24
CA PHE A 383 -8.15 -24.26 14.56
C PHE A 383 -8.76 -25.01 13.37
N ALA A 384 -9.85 -24.49 12.78
CA ALA A 384 -10.49 -25.14 11.63
C ALA A 384 -9.55 -25.21 10.42
N LYS A 385 -8.73 -24.17 10.22
CA LYS A 385 -7.69 -24.13 9.18
C LYS A 385 -6.67 -25.27 9.32
N GLU A 386 -6.14 -25.49 10.53
CA GLU A 386 -5.18 -26.57 10.76
C GLU A 386 -5.80 -27.96 10.64
N GLN A 387 -7.04 -28.15 11.14
CA GLN A 387 -7.76 -29.41 10.99
C GLN A 387 -8.02 -29.75 9.52
N LEU A 388 -8.39 -28.74 8.72
CA LEU A 388 -8.53 -28.90 7.28
C LEU A 388 -7.21 -29.29 6.62
N ARG A 389 -6.10 -28.64 7.00
CA ARG A 389 -4.76 -28.95 6.47
C ARG A 389 -4.36 -30.39 6.76
N GLN A 390 -4.49 -30.85 8.01
CA GLN A 390 -4.16 -32.21 8.42
C GLN A 390 -4.98 -33.25 7.64
N LEU A 391 -6.29 -33.02 7.53
CA LEU A 391 -7.16 -33.96 6.84
C LEU A 391 -6.94 -33.97 5.32
N ARG A 392 -6.63 -32.81 4.71
CA ARG A 392 -6.24 -32.75 3.28
C ARG A 392 -5.01 -33.63 3.02
N ILE A 393 -3.99 -33.53 3.86
CA ILE A 393 -2.76 -34.33 3.74
C ILE A 393 -3.08 -35.82 3.89
N GLN A 394 -3.91 -36.19 4.86
CA GLN A 394 -4.29 -37.58 5.11
C GLN A 394 -5.08 -38.21 3.94
N VAL A 395 -5.97 -37.43 3.31
CA VAL A 395 -6.82 -37.89 2.19
C VAL A 395 -6.13 -37.72 0.82
N GLY A 396 -4.92 -37.15 0.78
CA GLY A 396 -4.16 -36.93 -0.46
C GLY A 396 -4.73 -35.82 -1.35
N LEU A 397 -5.40 -34.83 -0.75
CA LEU A 397 -5.92 -33.66 -1.47
C LEU A 397 -4.81 -32.62 -1.69
N GLY A 398 -4.83 -31.97 -2.86
CA GLY A 398 -3.92 -30.87 -3.20
C GLY A 398 -4.14 -29.59 -2.37
N ALA A 399 -3.73 -28.42 -2.87
CA ALA A 399 -3.75 -27.13 -2.14
C ALA A 399 -5.09 -26.80 -1.44
N GLY A 400 -5.06 -25.99 -0.39
CA GLY A 400 -6.26 -25.72 0.41
C GLY A 400 -7.18 -24.66 -0.18
N LEU A 401 -7.99 -24.01 0.66
CA LEU A 401 -9.00 -23.05 0.24
C LEU A 401 -8.38 -21.76 -0.28
N GLU A 402 -8.91 -21.20 -1.37
CA GLU A 402 -8.40 -19.97 -1.97
C GLU A 402 -9.28 -18.76 -1.59
N SER A 403 -8.67 -17.70 -1.05
CA SER A 403 -9.39 -16.50 -0.58
C SER A 403 -9.92 -15.66 -1.75
N PRO A 404 -11.21 -15.24 -1.72
CA PRO A 404 -11.67 -14.17 -2.58
C PRO A 404 -11.11 -12.83 -2.07
N THR A 405 -10.62 -11.97 -2.96
CA THR A 405 -10.37 -10.55 -2.66
C THR A 405 -11.55 -9.70 -3.12
N ASN A 406 -11.81 -8.59 -2.43
CA ASN A 406 -12.93 -7.69 -2.74
C ASN A 406 -12.77 -6.98 -4.10
N THR A 407 -11.56 -6.94 -4.67
CA THR A 407 -11.24 -6.20 -5.89
C THR A 407 -11.27 -7.05 -7.17
N ARG A 408 -11.20 -8.39 -7.08
CA ARG A 408 -11.25 -9.29 -8.26
C ARG A 408 -12.43 -10.28 -8.14
N PHE A 409 -13.59 -9.89 -8.66
CA PHE A 409 -14.84 -10.67 -8.62
C PHE A 409 -14.71 -12.10 -9.16
N LEU A 410 -13.79 -12.36 -10.09
CA LEU A 410 -13.49 -13.70 -10.58
C LEU A 410 -12.79 -14.65 -9.60
N LEU A 411 -12.22 -14.15 -8.51
CA LEU A 411 -11.63 -15.01 -7.49
C LEU A 411 -12.66 -15.97 -6.87
N ILE A 412 -13.95 -15.66 -6.97
CA ILE A 412 -15.01 -16.58 -6.54
C ILE A 412 -14.98 -17.91 -7.30
N VAL A 413 -14.55 -17.93 -8.57
CA VAL A 413 -14.43 -19.16 -9.37
C VAL A 413 -13.31 -20.03 -8.81
N TRP A 414 -12.15 -19.43 -8.53
CA TRP A 414 -11.01 -20.10 -7.91
C TRP A 414 -11.33 -20.58 -6.49
N SER A 415 -11.98 -19.75 -5.68
CA SER A 415 -12.53 -20.14 -4.38
C SER A 415 -13.51 -21.32 -4.52
N GLY A 416 -14.41 -21.28 -5.50
CA GLY A 416 -15.34 -22.38 -5.77
C GLY A 416 -14.63 -23.69 -6.15
N ILE A 417 -13.61 -23.62 -7.00
CA ILE A 417 -12.76 -24.77 -7.36
C ILE A 417 -12.07 -25.33 -6.11
N SER A 418 -11.54 -24.47 -5.25
CA SER A 418 -10.87 -24.87 -4.01
C SER A 418 -11.86 -25.49 -3.01
N VAL A 419 -13.06 -24.94 -2.86
CA VAL A 419 -14.12 -25.49 -2.01
C VAL A 419 -14.55 -26.85 -2.55
N ARG A 420 -14.77 -26.98 -3.86
CA ARG A 420 -15.12 -28.26 -4.49
C ARG A 420 -14.05 -29.33 -4.26
N ARG A 421 -12.76 -28.96 -4.36
CA ARG A 421 -11.62 -29.85 -4.07
C ARG A 421 -11.60 -30.28 -2.60
N CYS A 422 -11.89 -29.38 -1.68
CA CYS A 422 -11.87 -29.63 -0.24
C CYS A 422 -13.20 -30.18 0.33
N LEU A 423 -14.25 -30.36 -0.50
CA LEU A 423 -15.56 -30.85 -0.07
C LEU A 423 -15.49 -32.12 0.79
N PRO A 424 -14.74 -33.19 0.41
CA PRO A 424 -14.68 -34.41 1.22
C PRO A 424 -14.13 -34.16 2.63
N ALA A 425 -13.07 -33.35 2.74
CA ALA A 425 -12.44 -33.03 4.02
C ALA A 425 -13.35 -32.14 4.88
N ILE A 426 -13.96 -31.10 4.31
CA ILE A 426 -14.88 -30.21 5.03
C ILE A 426 -16.08 -30.99 5.59
N ARG A 427 -16.64 -31.92 4.79
CA ARG A 427 -17.75 -32.78 5.21
C ARG A 427 -17.39 -33.71 6.35
N GLN A 428 -16.22 -34.32 6.27
CA GLN A 428 -15.76 -35.22 7.31
C GLN A 428 -15.58 -34.46 8.63
N LEU A 429 -14.93 -33.29 8.61
CA LEU A 429 -14.75 -32.46 9.81
C LEU A 429 -16.08 -32.02 10.43
N ASN A 430 -17.07 -31.68 9.60
CA ASN A 430 -18.41 -31.31 10.06
C ASN A 430 -19.17 -32.51 10.64
N THR A 431 -19.12 -33.66 9.97
CA THR A 431 -19.80 -34.89 10.41
C THR A 431 -19.19 -35.46 11.69
N THR A 432 -17.87 -35.33 11.88
CA THR A 432 -17.18 -35.77 13.10
C THR A 432 -17.26 -34.75 14.24
N GLU A 433 -18.00 -33.65 14.06
CA GLU A 433 -18.13 -32.54 15.03
C GLU A 433 -16.78 -31.96 15.50
N VAL A 434 -15.74 -32.10 14.66
CA VAL A 434 -14.41 -31.54 14.96
C VAL A 434 -14.44 -30.03 14.78
N ILE A 435 -15.26 -29.54 13.84
CA ILE A 435 -15.50 -28.12 13.61
C ILE A 435 -17.01 -27.84 13.69
N GLU A 436 -17.37 -26.68 14.24
CA GLU A 436 -18.75 -26.20 14.26
C GLU A 436 -18.91 -25.12 13.18
N LEU A 437 -19.58 -25.48 12.07
CA LEU A 437 -19.89 -24.54 11.00
C LEU A 437 -21.03 -23.59 11.43
N PRO A 438 -21.02 -22.32 10.98
CA PRO A 438 -22.13 -21.39 11.20
C PRO A 438 -23.47 -21.99 10.72
N LEU A 439 -24.57 -21.61 11.38
CA LEU A 439 -25.94 -22.07 11.05
C LEU A 439 -26.27 -21.97 9.55
N GLU A 440 -25.83 -20.91 8.89
CA GLU A 440 -26.03 -20.68 7.44
C GLU A 440 -25.30 -21.69 6.53
N LEU A 441 -24.27 -22.37 7.03
CA LEU A 441 -23.49 -23.38 6.31
C LEU A 441 -23.75 -24.80 6.79
N HIS A 442 -24.43 -24.96 7.93
CA HIS A 442 -24.60 -26.25 8.58
C HIS A 442 -25.28 -27.25 7.64
N ASP A 443 -26.42 -26.89 7.05
CA ASP A 443 -27.19 -27.76 6.15
C ASP A 443 -26.52 -28.02 4.79
N VAL A 444 -25.53 -27.21 4.41
CA VAL A 444 -24.82 -27.25 3.11
C VAL A 444 -23.77 -28.36 3.06
N TYR A 445 -23.24 -28.76 4.22
CA TYR A 445 -22.17 -29.77 4.31
C TYR A 445 -22.62 -31.05 5.04
N ILE A 446 -23.90 -31.20 5.35
CA ILE A 446 -24.47 -32.45 5.87
C ILE A 446 -24.51 -33.52 4.76
N LEU A 447 -24.03 -34.72 5.07
CA LEU A 447 -24.06 -35.85 4.15
C LEU A 447 -25.51 -36.18 3.76
N ASN A 448 -25.78 -36.36 2.47
CA ASN A 448 -27.09 -36.75 1.91
C ASN A 448 -28.26 -35.77 2.17
N SER A 449 -27.97 -34.49 2.48
CA SER A 449 -29.01 -33.45 2.55
C SER A 449 -29.39 -32.92 1.14
N PRO A 450 -30.67 -32.61 0.88
CA PRO A 450 -31.10 -31.93 -0.35
C PRO A 450 -30.36 -30.60 -0.60
N ALA A 451 -30.06 -29.85 0.46
CA ALA A 451 -29.33 -28.58 0.38
C ALA A 451 -27.88 -28.79 -0.09
N THR A 452 -27.24 -29.87 0.37
CA THR A 452 -25.90 -30.28 -0.06
C THR A 452 -25.84 -30.61 -1.54
N LEU A 453 -26.81 -31.41 -2.04
CA LEU A 453 -26.89 -31.77 -3.45
C LEU A 453 -27.12 -30.53 -4.33
N GLN A 454 -28.04 -29.66 -3.91
CA GLN A 454 -28.30 -28.40 -4.62
C GLN A 454 -27.07 -27.50 -4.66
N PHE A 455 -26.31 -27.40 -3.56
CA PHE A 455 -25.07 -26.64 -3.51
C PHE A 455 -24.01 -27.20 -4.44
N GLU A 456 -23.80 -28.51 -4.49
CA GLU A 456 -22.81 -29.13 -5.40
C GLU A 456 -23.15 -28.91 -6.88
N ILE A 457 -24.43 -29.03 -7.25
CA ILE A 457 -24.90 -28.78 -8.61
C ILE A 457 -24.61 -27.32 -8.98
N GLN A 458 -25.07 -26.37 -8.15
CA GLN A 458 -24.85 -24.95 -8.40
C GLN A 458 -23.37 -24.56 -8.38
N LEU A 459 -22.56 -25.20 -7.52
CA LEU A 459 -21.11 -25.02 -7.46
C LEU A 459 -20.44 -25.50 -8.74
N THR A 460 -20.85 -26.65 -9.26
CA THR A 460 -20.33 -27.16 -10.53
C THR A 460 -20.73 -26.27 -11.70
N GLN A 461 -21.97 -25.78 -11.71
CA GLN A 461 -22.49 -24.87 -12.74
C GLN A 461 -21.76 -23.53 -12.75
N ILE A 462 -21.62 -22.87 -11.59
CA ILE A 462 -20.93 -21.57 -11.52
C ILE A 462 -19.45 -21.70 -11.91
N ILE A 463 -18.78 -22.80 -11.54
CA ILE A 463 -17.41 -23.08 -11.96
C ILE A 463 -17.35 -23.28 -13.47
N SER A 464 -18.25 -24.08 -14.05
CA SER A 464 -18.28 -24.35 -15.50
C SER A 464 -18.46 -23.08 -16.33
N VAL A 465 -19.37 -22.19 -15.91
CA VAL A 465 -19.60 -20.90 -16.58
C VAL A 465 -18.45 -19.92 -16.36
N GLY A 466 -17.81 -19.93 -15.18
CA GLY A 466 -16.77 -18.98 -14.81
C GLY A 466 -15.34 -19.34 -15.23
N ASP A 467 -15.03 -20.63 -15.38
CA ASP A 467 -13.69 -21.13 -15.72
C ASP A 467 -13.12 -20.50 -17.01
N PRO A 468 -13.88 -20.34 -18.11
CA PRO A 468 -13.37 -19.68 -19.32
C PRO A 468 -12.89 -18.25 -19.07
N PHE A 469 -13.63 -17.48 -18.27
CA PHE A 469 -13.27 -16.11 -17.91
C PHE A 469 -12.03 -16.09 -17.00
N ALA A 470 -11.95 -17.03 -16.05
CA ALA A 470 -10.86 -17.12 -15.07
C ALA A 470 -9.52 -17.40 -15.71
N ARG A 471 -9.49 -18.37 -16.63
CA ARG A 471 -8.28 -18.73 -17.37
C ARG A 471 -7.89 -17.64 -18.35
N ALA A 472 -8.85 -17.04 -19.06
CA ALA A 472 -8.57 -15.93 -19.96
C ALA A 472 -7.91 -14.75 -19.25
N ILE A 473 -8.42 -14.35 -18.09
CA ILE A 473 -7.78 -13.29 -17.28
C ILE A 473 -6.39 -13.70 -16.83
N GLN A 474 -6.22 -14.93 -16.33
CA GLN A 474 -4.89 -15.41 -15.91
C GLN A 474 -3.86 -15.36 -17.04
N CYS A 475 -4.28 -15.69 -18.27
CA CYS A 475 -3.42 -15.56 -19.45
C CYS A 475 -3.18 -14.10 -19.83
N LEU A 476 -4.22 -13.26 -19.85
CA LEU A 476 -4.13 -11.86 -20.23
C LEU A 476 -3.31 -11.02 -19.25
N GLU A 477 -3.24 -11.40 -17.98
CA GLU A 477 -2.36 -10.73 -17.00
C GLU A 477 -0.85 -10.98 -17.27
N ALA A 478 -0.47 -11.83 -18.23
CA ALA A 478 0.94 -12.04 -18.56
C ALA A 478 1.59 -10.76 -19.12
N THR A 479 2.85 -10.50 -18.76
CA THR A 479 3.58 -9.31 -19.25
C THR A 479 3.88 -9.35 -20.76
N ALA A 480 3.79 -10.53 -21.36
CA ALA A 480 3.96 -10.73 -22.80
C ALA A 480 2.65 -10.60 -23.60
N THR A 481 1.53 -10.32 -22.93
CA THR A 481 0.23 -10.13 -23.58
C THR A 481 0.30 -8.96 -24.54
N ASN A 482 -0.15 -9.19 -25.78
CA ASN A 482 -0.26 -8.18 -26.81
C ASN A 482 -1.73 -7.92 -27.17
N PRO A 483 -2.05 -6.84 -27.91
CA PRO A 483 -3.45 -6.49 -28.18
C PRO A 483 -4.25 -7.55 -28.97
N ALA A 484 -3.62 -8.43 -29.76
CA ALA A 484 -4.33 -9.52 -30.46
C ALA A 484 -4.85 -10.58 -29.49
N ASP A 485 -4.11 -10.85 -28.42
CA ASP A 485 -4.45 -11.87 -27.43
C ASP A 485 -5.80 -11.56 -26.78
N VAL A 486 -6.12 -10.28 -26.60
CA VAL A 486 -7.40 -9.81 -26.04
C VAL A 486 -8.59 -10.33 -26.86
N TYR A 487 -8.54 -10.18 -28.18
CA TYR A 487 -9.61 -10.64 -29.06
C TYR A 487 -9.63 -12.18 -29.15
N LEU A 488 -8.47 -12.82 -29.22
CA LEU A 488 -8.33 -14.28 -29.23
C LEU A 488 -8.94 -14.92 -27.98
N TYR A 489 -8.57 -14.43 -26.79
CA TYR A 489 -9.08 -14.96 -25.53
C TYR A 489 -10.57 -14.68 -25.34
N TRP A 490 -11.10 -13.58 -25.89
CA TRP A 490 -12.54 -13.36 -25.90
C TRP A 490 -13.29 -14.39 -26.77
N ILE A 491 -12.77 -14.71 -27.97
CA ILE A 491 -13.33 -15.80 -28.80
C ILE A 491 -13.23 -17.14 -28.07
N ALA A 492 -12.10 -17.40 -27.41
CA ALA A 492 -11.91 -18.61 -26.61
C ALA A 492 -12.94 -18.70 -25.47
N ILE A 493 -13.22 -17.60 -24.78
CA ILE A 493 -14.28 -17.50 -23.77
C ILE A 493 -15.63 -17.87 -24.39
N ILE A 494 -16.02 -17.25 -25.51
CA ILE A 494 -17.30 -17.52 -26.17
C ILE A 494 -17.42 -19.00 -26.58
N SER A 495 -16.36 -19.55 -27.17
CA SER A 495 -16.33 -20.95 -27.61
C SER A 495 -16.49 -21.92 -26.44
N ARG A 496 -15.72 -21.73 -25.37
CA ARG A 496 -15.78 -22.57 -24.17
C ARG A 496 -17.11 -22.40 -23.42
N LEU A 497 -17.61 -21.17 -23.33
CA LEU A 497 -18.87 -20.86 -22.68
C LEU A 497 -20.04 -21.54 -23.41
N LYS A 498 -20.02 -21.58 -24.75
CA LYS A 498 -21.03 -22.31 -25.52
C LYS A 498 -21.11 -23.78 -25.09
N THR A 499 -19.97 -24.47 -25.05
CA THR A 499 -19.89 -25.87 -24.57
C THR A 499 -20.30 -26.00 -23.09
N ALA A 500 -19.93 -25.04 -22.25
CA ALA A 500 -20.31 -25.03 -20.83
C ALA A 500 -21.82 -24.90 -20.65
N LEU A 501 -22.49 -24.03 -21.41
CA LEU A 501 -23.94 -23.84 -21.32
C LEU A 501 -24.72 -25.05 -21.86
N GLU A 502 -24.18 -25.76 -22.85
CA GLU A 502 -24.75 -27.01 -23.38
C GLU A 502 -24.66 -28.17 -22.36
N THR A 503 -23.63 -28.18 -21.51
CA THR A 503 -23.32 -29.30 -20.59
C THR A 503 -23.69 -29.04 -19.12
N ALA A 504 -23.86 -27.78 -18.70
CA ALA A 504 -24.12 -27.42 -17.32
C ALA A 504 -25.57 -27.64 -16.85
N HIS A 505 -26.48 -28.03 -17.76
CA HIS A 505 -27.91 -28.23 -17.47
C HIS A 505 -28.55 -27.06 -16.69
N LEU A 506 -28.19 -25.83 -17.07
CA LEU A 506 -28.75 -24.61 -16.49
C LEU A 506 -30.18 -24.36 -17.03
N PRO A 507 -31.06 -23.71 -16.26
CA PRO A 507 -32.37 -23.31 -16.77
C PRO A 507 -32.24 -22.38 -17.99
N ASP A 508 -33.06 -22.57 -19.02
CA ASP A 508 -33.04 -21.77 -20.25
C ASP A 508 -33.07 -20.25 -20.02
N PRO A 509 -33.86 -19.69 -19.08
CA PRO A 509 -33.85 -18.25 -18.80
C PRO A 509 -32.47 -17.74 -18.33
N ILE A 510 -31.73 -18.57 -17.60
CA ILE A 510 -30.38 -18.25 -17.11
C ILE A 510 -29.38 -18.30 -18.27
N CYS A 511 -29.45 -19.32 -19.13
CA CYS A 511 -28.63 -19.40 -20.35
C CYS A 511 -28.84 -18.17 -21.25
N GLN A 512 -30.10 -17.75 -21.44
CA GLN A 512 -30.42 -16.54 -22.21
C GLN A 512 -29.88 -15.26 -21.55
N ALA A 513 -29.97 -15.14 -20.23
CA ALA A 513 -29.43 -13.99 -19.50
C ALA A 513 -27.91 -13.90 -19.65
N ILE A 514 -27.19 -15.03 -19.54
CA ILE A 514 -25.74 -15.11 -19.74
C ILE A 514 -25.38 -14.68 -21.17
N HIS A 515 -26.06 -15.21 -22.20
CA HIS A 515 -25.84 -14.80 -23.58
C HIS A 515 -26.04 -13.29 -23.80
N ARG A 516 -27.10 -12.70 -23.22
CA ARG A 516 -27.36 -11.26 -23.31
C ARG A 516 -26.23 -10.43 -22.68
N ILE A 517 -25.74 -10.83 -21.51
CA ILE A 517 -24.64 -10.14 -20.82
C ILE A 517 -23.36 -10.19 -21.66
N VAL A 518 -22.96 -11.38 -22.13
CA VAL A 518 -21.73 -11.56 -22.91
C VAL A 518 -21.80 -10.80 -24.24
N ASN A 519 -22.92 -10.89 -24.96
CA ASN A 519 -23.10 -10.17 -26.22
C ASN A 519 -23.07 -8.65 -26.00
N ARG A 520 -23.75 -8.14 -24.98
CA ARG A 520 -23.71 -6.72 -24.61
C ARG A 520 -22.29 -6.25 -24.33
N ARG A 521 -21.52 -7.03 -23.54
CA ARG A 521 -20.15 -6.69 -23.17
C ARG A 521 -19.19 -6.77 -24.36
N PHE A 522 -19.37 -7.73 -25.26
CA PHE A 522 -18.62 -7.80 -26.52
C PHE A 522 -18.87 -6.57 -27.39
N GLN A 523 -20.15 -6.22 -27.60
CA GLN A 523 -20.55 -5.03 -28.36
C GLN A 523 -19.96 -3.75 -27.75
N GLN A 524 -20.02 -3.60 -26.43
CA GLN A 524 -19.43 -2.45 -25.72
C GLN A 524 -17.91 -2.32 -25.92
N PHE A 525 -17.17 -3.43 -25.98
CA PHE A 525 -15.71 -3.38 -26.00
C PHE A 525 -15.13 -3.33 -27.41
N PHE A 526 -15.64 -4.17 -28.33
CA PHE A 526 -15.05 -4.36 -29.65
C PHE A 526 -15.77 -3.61 -30.78
N ILE A 527 -17.03 -3.23 -30.59
CA ILE A 527 -17.84 -2.59 -31.65
C ILE A 527 -18.09 -1.11 -31.34
N ASN A 528 -18.55 -0.82 -30.13
CA ASN A 528 -18.81 0.54 -29.64
C ASN A 528 -17.65 1.09 -28.81
N GLY A 529 -16.53 0.37 -28.75
CA GLY A 529 -15.35 0.76 -27.99
C GLY A 529 -14.61 1.95 -28.62
N PRO A 530 -13.71 2.61 -27.88
CA PRO A 530 -12.99 3.77 -28.37
C PRO A 530 -11.95 3.44 -29.45
N THR A 531 -11.56 2.16 -29.59
CA THR A 531 -10.57 1.73 -30.59
C THR A 531 -10.85 0.32 -31.13
N ASN A 532 -10.45 0.08 -32.38
CA ASN A 532 -10.53 -1.23 -33.06
C ASN A 532 -9.17 -1.96 -33.06
N ILE A 533 -8.26 -1.58 -32.15
CA ILE A 533 -6.88 -2.02 -32.15
C ILE A 533 -6.78 -3.52 -31.91
N HIS A 534 -7.51 -4.07 -30.95
CA HIS A 534 -7.47 -5.50 -30.66
C HIS A 534 -7.81 -6.37 -31.89
N LEU A 535 -8.83 -5.97 -32.65
CA LEU A 535 -9.21 -6.64 -33.88
C LEU A 535 -8.16 -6.45 -34.98
N SER A 536 -7.68 -5.23 -35.16
CA SER A 536 -6.66 -4.90 -36.18
C SER A 536 -5.37 -5.67 -35.96
N VAL A 537 -4.90 -5.76 -34.71
CA VAL A 537 -3.67 -6.47 -34.33
C VAL A 537 -3.86 -7.98 -34.46
N PHE A 538 -5.07 -8.49 -34.17
CA PHE A 538 -5.41 -9.88 -34.43
C PHE A 538 -5.28 -10.24 -35.92
N TYR A 539 -5.77 -9.40 -36.83
CA TYR A 539 -5.59 -9.60 -38.28
C TYR A 539 -4.13 -9.49 -38.74
N LEU A 540 -3.32 -8.66 -38.06
CA LEU A 540 -1.89 -8.52 -38.33
C LEU A 540 -1.04 -9.62 -37.69
N HIS A 541 -1.65 -10.54 -36.94
CA HIS A 541 -0.92 -11.60 -36.25
C HIS A 541 -0.54 -12.72 -37.22
N PRO A 542 0.76 -12.98 -37.47
CA PRO A 542 1.19 -13.89 -38.54
C PRO A 542 0.74 -15.34 -38.32
N ALA A 543 0.58 -15.77 -37.05
CA ALA A 543 0.15 -17.13 -36.74
C ALA A 543 -1.32 -17.43 -37.09
N PHE A 544 -2.14 -16.40 -37.32
CA PHE A 544 -3.55 -16.58 -37.74
C PHE A 544 -3.73 -16.40 -39.25
N ALA A 545 -2.68 -15.98 -39.95
CA ALA A 545 -2.73 -15.87 -41.39
C ALA A 545 -2.59 -17.27 -42.02
N GLN A 546 -3.52 -17.63 -42.91
CA GLN A 546 -3.55 -18.92 -43.60
C GLN A 546 -2.50 -19.02 -44.73
N GLY A 547 -1.32 -18.40 -44.55
CA GLY A 547 -0.26 -18.35 -45.57
C GLY A 547 -0.58 -17.48 -46.79
N VAL A 548 -1.57 -16.59 -46.70
CA VAL A 548 -1.97 -15.68 -47.78
C VAL A 548 -1.18 -14.38 -47.71
N TYR A 549 -0.76 -13.84 -48.86
CA TYR A 549 -0.09 -12.53 -48.97
C TYR A 549 -0.88 -11.43 -48.21
N PRO A 550 -0.23 -10.55 -47.42
CA PRO A 550 1.22 -10.37 -47.26
C PRO A 550 1.91 -11.35 -46.27
N PHE A 551 1.18 -12.28 -45.69
CA PHE A 551 1.62 -13.20 -44.63
C PHE A 551 2.08 -14.57 -45.14
N GLY A 552 2.70 -14.61 -46.32
CA GLY A 552 3.18 -15.86 -46.94
C GLY A 552 4.30 -16.57 -46.17
N VAL A 553 4.87 -15.91 -45.14
CA VAL A 553 5.89 -16.44 -44.24
C VAL A 553 5.28 -16.55 -42.84
N GLY A 554 5.17 -17.77 -42.33
CA GLY A 554 4.66 -18.04 -40.98
C GLY A 554 5.64 -17.64 -39.87
N LEU A 555 5.15 -17.63 -38.63
CA LEU A 555 5.96 -17.38 -37.44
C LEU A 555 7.01 -18.49 -37.26
N GLY A 556 8.29 -18.14 -37.12
CA GLY A 556 9.34 -19.12 -36.79
C GLY A 556 9.18 -19.71 -35.37
N PRO A 557 9.82 -20.87 -35.06
CA PRO A 557 9.74 -21.48 -33.74
C PRO A 557 10.22 -20.53 -32.64
N GLY A 558 9.33 -20.15 -31.71
CA GLY A 558 9.64 -19.24 -30.60
C GLY A 558 9.84 -17.77 -30.99
N GLN A 559 9.60 -17.40 -32.25
CA GLN A 559 9.60 -16.00 -32.70
C GLN A 559 8.33 -15.30 -32.23
N THR A 560 8.41 -14.06 -31.74
CA THR A 560 7.22 -13.27 -31.39
C THR A 560 6.69 -12.49 -32.60
N PRO A 561 5.39 -12.11 -32.63
CA PRO A 561 4.84 -11.24 -33.68
C PRO A 561 5.61 -9.92 -33.83
N LEU A 562 6.06 -9.34 -32.71
CA LEU A 562 6.89 -8.14 -32.72
C LEU A 562 8.24 -8.37 -33.45
N GLN A 563 8.89 -9.51 -33.18
CA GLN A 563 10.15 -9.87 -33.85
C GLN A 563 9.93 -10.16 -35.33
N TYR A 564 8.81 -10.77 -35.69
CA TYR A 564 8.41 -10.98 -37.08
C TYR A 564 8.28 -9.66 -37.82
N TRP A 565 7.52 -8.70 -37.30
CA TRP A 565 7.31 -7.43 -38.01
C TRP A 565 8.58 -6.56 -38.10
N LYS A 566 9.48 -6.66 -37.12
CA LYS A 566 10.79 -5.97 -37.18
C LYS A 566 11.68 -6.41 -38.35
N THR A 567 11.52 -7.61 -38.89
CA THR A 567 12.33 -8.04 -40.06
C THR A 567 11.91 -7.32 -41.34
N PHE A 568 10.68 -6.81 -41.40
CA PHE A 568 10.11 -6.16 -42.59
C PHE A 568 10.17 -4.64 -42.56
N GLU A 569 10.63 -4.04 -41.46
CA GLU A 569 10.66 -2.59 -41.24
C GLU A 569 11.51 -1.85 -42.29
N LYS A 570 12.55 -2.51 -42.81
CA LYS A 570 13.46 -1.98 -43.85
C LYS A 570 13.08 -2.37 -45.28
N THR A 571 11.98 -3.10 -45.47
CA THR A 571 11.57 -3.61 -46.77
C THR A 571 10.73 -2.57 -47.50
N ALA A 572 11.08 -2.22 -48.74
CA ALA A 572 10.39 -1.16 -49.51
C ALA A 572 8.87 -1.37 -49.64
N ASN A 573 8.42 -2.62 -49.79
CA ASN A 573 7.00 -2.94 -50.02
C ASN A 573 6.18 -3.14 -48.74
N ALA A 574 6.83 -3.38 -47.60
CA ALA A 574 6.17 -3.75 -46.34
C ALA A 574 6.54 -2.84 -45.16
N GLY A 575 7.50 -1.93 -45.32
CA GLY A 575 8.06 -1.12 -44.24
C GLY A 575 7.06 -0.27 -43.49
N ILE A 576 6.07 0.32 -44.19
CA ILE A 576 5.01 1.12 -43.56
C ILE A 576 4.11 0.23 -42.69
N LEU A 577 3.63 -0.90 -43.24
CA LEU A 577 2.79 -1.84 -42.52
C LEU A 577 3.55 -2.46 -41.33
N ALA A 578 4.83 -2.78 -41.53
CA ALA A 578 5.72 -3.28 -40.50
C ALA A 578 5.93 -2.26 -39.37
N ALA A 579 6.15 -0.99 -39.67
CA ALA A 579 6.28 0.06 -38.66
C ALA A 579 4.98 0.21 -37.82
N ILE A 580 3.82 0.17 -38.48
CA ILE A 580 2.51 0.19 -37.80
C ILE A 580 2.36 -1.04 -36.90
N ALA A 581 2.65 -2.24 -37.43
CA ALA A 581 2.54 -3.48 -36.67
C ALA A 581 3.52 -3.53 -35.49
N VAL A 582 4.77 -3.10 -35.67
CA VAL A 582 5.76 -2.98 -34.58
C VAL A 582 5.25 -2.09 -33.46
N LYS A 583 4.69 -0.93 -33.80
CA LYS A 583 4.08 -0.02 -32.82
C LYS A 583 2.92 -0.69 -32.07
N LEU A 584 2.02 -1.35 -32.80
CA LEU A 584 0.86 -2.02 -32.22
C LEU A 584 1.22 -3.21 -31.33
N PHE A 585 2.19 -4.05 -31.74
CA PHE A 585 2.67 -5.21 -30.96
C PHE A 585 3.60 -4.81 -29.81
N SER A 586 3.98 -3.54 -29.71
CA SER A 586 4.74 -2.99 -28.58
C SER A 586 3.85 -2.39 -27.49
N ALA A 587 2.54 -2.26 -27.73
CA ALA A 587 1.58 -1.79 -26.73
C ALA A 587 1.22 -2.92 -25.76
N VAL A 588 1.19 -2.61 -24.46
CA VAL A 588 0.65 -3.50 -23.43
C VAL A 588 -0.82 -3.13 -23.21
N PRO A 589 -1.77 -4.06 -23.43
CA PRO A 589 -3.18 -3.70 -23.48
C PRO A 589 -3.87 -3.58 -22.12
N HIS A 590 -3.17 -3.80 -21.00
CA HIS A 590 -3.78 -3.89 -19.68
C HIS A 590 -2.96 -3.17 -18.59
N SER A 591 -3.63 -2.69 -17.54
CA SER A 591 -2.99 -1.99 -16.42
C SER A 591 -2.27 -2.91 -15.43
N MET A 592 -2.56 -4.22 -15.47
CA MET A 592 -2.01 -5.21 -14.53
C MET A 592 -0.48 -5.39 -14.61
N ALA A 593 0.14 -5.02 -15.74
CA ALA A 593 1.60 -5.07 -15.88
C ALA A 593 2.25 -4.11 -14.88
N ASP A 594 1.70 -2.90 -14.77
CA ASP A 594 2.18 -1.86 -13.87
C ASP A 594 1.73 -2.12 -12.43
N GLU A 595 0.54 -2.69 -12.20
CA GLU A 595 0.09 -3.11 -10.85
C GLU A 595 1.06 -4.12 -10.21
N ARG A 596 1.63 -5.04 -11.00
CA ARG A 596 2.64 -5.98 -10.48
C ARG A 596 3.93 -5.29 -10.07
N THR A 597 4.35 -4.28 -10.83
CA THR A 597 5.49 -3.42 -10.45
C THR A 597 5.15 -2.59 -9.21
N MET A 598 3.93 -2.07 -9.10
CA MET A 598 3.46 -1.32 -7.93
C MET A 598 3.32 -2.19 -6.69
N SER A 599 2.86 -3.43 -6.79
CA SER A 599 2.82 -4.40 -5.68
C SER A 599 4.23 -4.68 -5.15
N CYS A 600 5.19 -4.78 -6.06
CA CYS A 600 6.60 -4.86 -5.70
C CYS A 600 7.11 -3.59 -5.00
N ILE A 601 6.68 -2.42 -5.44
CA ILE A 601 6.96 -1.14 -4.78
C ILE A 601 6.30 -1.09 -3.39
N THR A 602 5.08 -1.60 -3.22
CA THR A 602 4.41 -1.69 -1.92
C THR A 602 5.17 -2.58 -0.94
N MET A 603 5.77 -3.69 -1.40
CA MET A 603 6.66 -4.50 -0.57
C MET A 603 7.93 -3.74 -0.16
N LEU A 604 8.44 -2.86 -1.02
CA LEU A 604 9.57 -1.98 -0.72
C LEU A 604 9.18 -0.78 0.16
N ASN A 605 7.90 -0.40 0.15
CA ASN A 605 7.34 0.80 0.79
C ASN A 605 6.38 0.43 1.94
N THR A 606 6.84 -0.42 2.86
CA THR A 606 6.10 -0.71 4.10
C THR A 606 6.20 0.46 5.09
N ALA A 607 5.33 0.50 6.10
CA ALA A 607 5.22 1.61 7.06
C ALA A 607 6.54 1.98 7.78
N GLN A 608 7.49 1.04 7.87
CA GLN A 608 8.84 1.26 8.42
C GLN A 608 9.82 1.93 7.42
N HIS A 609 9.57 1.84 6.11
CA HIS A 609 10.43 2.36 5.03
C HIS A 609 9.97 3.68 4.40
N SER A 610 9.01 4.37 5.02
CA SER A 610 8.41 5.64 4.59
C SER A 610 9.37 6.85 4.46
N ARG A 611 10.69 6.63 4.57
CA ARG A 611 11.76 7.63 4.37
C ARG A 611 12.48 7.54 3.02
N GLN A 612 12.17 6.56 2.17
CA GLN A 612 12.80 6.47 0.86
C GLN A 612 12.32 7.61 -0.04
N SER A 613 13.26 8.29 -0.70
CA SER A 613 12.91 9.28 -1.71
C SER A 613 12.16 8.59 -2.85
N VAL A 614 11.18 9.29 -3.45
CA VAL A 614 10.44 8.79 -4.63
C VAL A 614 11.42 8.38 -5.74
N SER A 615 12.50 9.14 -5.93
CA SER A 615 13.58 8.80 -6.87
C SER A 615 14.29 7.48 -6.55
N SER A 616 14.49 7.16 -5.27
CA SER A 616 15.10 5.88 -4.85
C SER A 616 14.16 4.71 -5.16
N VAL A 617 12.86 4.87 -4.90
CA VAL A 617 11.84 3.85 -5.20
C VAL A 617 11.76 3.61 -6.71
N ILE A 618 11.76 4.68 -7.51
CA ILE A 618 11.82 4.61 -8.98
C ILE A 618 13.08 3.89 -9.45
N ALA A 619 14.26 4.29 -8.94
CA ALA A 619 15.53 3.67 -9.32
C ALA A 619 15.57 2.19 -8.95
N MET A 620 15.10 1.79 -7.77
CA MET A 620 15.03 0.40 -7.35
C MET A 620 14.09 -0.42 -8.25
N ALA A 621 12.93 0.12 -8.60
CA ALA A 621 12.00 -0.53 -9.53
C ALA A 621 12.62 -0.69 -10.94
N GLN A 622 13.27 0.35 -11.46
CA GLN A 622 13.97 0.32 -12.74
C GLN A 622 15.14 -0.68 -12.75
N ILE A 623 15.99 -0.67 -11.72
CA ILE A 623 17.13 -1.59 -11.56
C ILE A 623 16.62 -3.04 -11.52
N ARG A 624 15.57 -3.31 -10.72
CA ARG A 624 14.99 -4.65 -10.65
C ARG A 624 14.42 -5.10 -12.00
N ASN A 625 13.67 -4.23 -12.69
CA ASN A 625 13.12 -4.54 -14.01
C ASN A 625 14.23 -4.78 -15.04
N TYR A 626 15.31 -3.98 -14.98
CA TYR A 626 16.50 -4.17 -15.82
C TYR A 626 17.16 -5.53 -15.56
N TYR A 627 17.40 -5.90 -14.30
CA TYR A 627 17.99 -7.19 -13.96
C TYR A 627 17.09 -8.38 -14.28
N HIS A 628 15.76 -8.27 -14.14
CA HIS A 628 14.83 -9.29 -14.63
C HIS A 628 14.93 -9.46 -16.15
N GLY A 629 15.00 -8.36 -16.90
CA GLY A 629 15.19 -8.37 -18.35
C GLY A 629 16.55 -8.95 -18.77
N GLU A 630 17.63 -8.64 -18.04
CA GLU A 630 18.99 -9.17 -18.24
C GLU A 630 19.10 -10.66 -17.89
N LYS A 631 18.49 -11.11 -16.78
CA LYS A 631 18.42 -12.55 -16.42
C LYS A 631 17.74 -13.34 -17.53
N LEU A 632 16.63 -12.85 -18.09
CA LEU A 632 15.95 -13.46 -19.24
C LEU A 632 16.82 -13.49 -20.50
N LYS A 633 17.64 -12.45 -20.74
CA LYS A 633 18.60 -12.41 -21.87
C LYS A 633 19.80 -13.36 -21.66
N LYS A 634 20.31 -13.49 -20.42
CA LYS A 634 21.40 -14.42 -20.06
C LYS A 634 20.97 -15.89 -20.12
N LEU A 635 19.79 -16.21 -19.59
CA LEU A 635 19.16 -17.55 -19.71
C LEU A 635 18.96 -17.96 -21.17
N ARG A 636 18.66 -17.01 -22.07
CA ARG A 636 18.57 -17.24 -23.52
C ARG A 636 19.91 -17.43 -24.23
N ARG A 637 21.02 -16.95 -23.64
CA ARG A 637 22.38 -17.08 -24.21
C ARG A 637 23.11 -18.34 -23.73
N SER A 638 22.75 -18.92 -22.59
CA SER A 638 23.51 -20.02 -21.97
C SER A 638 22.98 -21.43 -22.22
N ALA A 639 21.92 -21.62 -23.02
CA ALA A 639 21.37 -22.95 -23.25
C ALA A 639 21.62 -23.45 -24.68
N ARG A 640 22.52 -24.43 -24.83
CA ARG A 640 22.37 -25.45 -25.89
C ARG A 640 20.96 -26.03 -25.73
N PRO A 641 20.20 -26.26 -26.82
CA PRO A 641 18.81 -26.67 -26.72
C PRO A 641 18.74 -28.11 -26.23
N ARG A 642 18.68 -28.31 -24.91
CA ARG A 642 17.95 -29.45 -24.36
C ARG A 642 16.48 -29.03 -24.39
N PRO A 643 15.58 -29.77 -25.05
CA PRO A 643 14.16 -29.48 -25.00
C PRO A 643 13.69 -29.79 -23.57
N VAL A 644 13.82 -28.82 -22.67
CA VAL A 644 13.12 -28.86 -21.39
C VAL A 644 11.74 -28.33 -21.69
N LEU A 645 10.83 -29.27 -21.92
CA LEU A 645 9.41 -29.03 -22.03
C LEU A 645 8.91 -28.54 -20.65
N ARG A 646 9.05 -27.25 -20.36
CA ARG A 646 8.43 -26.65 -19.17
C ARG A 646 6.95 -26.43 -19.48
N PHE A 647 6.13 -27.42 -19.17
CA PHE A 647 4.70 -27.21 -19.06
C PHE A 647 4.43 -26.36 -17.83
N PHE A 648 3.94 -25.14 -18.02
CA PHE A 648 3.13 -24.50 -16.99
C PHE A 648 1.78 -25.22 -17.01
N ASP A 649 1.56 -26.08 -16.02
CA ASP A 649 0.25 -26.68 -15.84
C ASP A 649 -0.74 -25.60 -15.39
N VAL A 650 -1.60 -25.15 -16.31
CA VAL A 650 -2.70 -24.20 -16.04
C VAL A 650 -3.69 -24.80 -15.04
N ASN A 651 -3.64 -26.12 -14.81
CA ASN A 651 -4.44 -26.82 -13.81
C ASN A 651 -3.72 -26.96 -12.46
N LYS A 652 -2.47 -26.47 -12.33
CA LYS A 652 -1.78 -26.45 -11.04
C LYS A 652 -2.56 -25.55 -10.09
N PRO A 653 -3.01 -26.08 -8.94
CA PRO A 653 -3.81 -25.29 -7.99
C PRO A 653 -2.98 -24.14 -7.42
N ARG A 654 -3.62 -23.00 -7.13
CA ARG A 654 -2.94 -21.85 -6.49
C ARG A 654 -2.70 -22.17 -5.03
N ARG A 655 -1.78 -21.42 -4.40
CA ARG A 655 -1.52 -21.53 -2.95
C ARG A 655 -2.82 -21.24 -2.18
N GLY A 656 -3.20 -22.16 -1.31
CA GLY A 656 -4.32 -22.05 -0.40
C GLY A 656 -4.00 -21.14 0.80
N ILE A 657 -5.03 -20.73 1.52
CA ILE A 657 -4.97 -19.89 2.73
C ILE A 657 -4.09 -20.55 3.82
N ASP A 658 -3.96 -21.87 3.79
CA ASP A 658 -3.27 -22.75 4.73
C ASP A 658 -1.96 -23.33 4.22
N ASP A 659 -1.47 -22.86 3.07
CA ASP A 659 -0.10 -23.11 2.65
C ASP A 659 0.80 -22.02 3.31
N ASP A 660 1.54 -22.39 4.36
CA ASP A 660 2.35 -21.45 5.17
C ASP A 660 3.39 -20.63 4.37
N GLU A 661 3.70 -19.43 4.89
CA GLU A 661 4.77 -18.51 4.44
C GLU A 661 6.20 -18.98 4.81
N ARG A 662 6.49 -20.28 4.81
CA ARG A 662 7.86 -20.79 4.93
C ARG A 662 8.30 -21.45 3.63
N ASP A 663 8.66 -20.58 2.69
CA ASP A 663 9.73 -20.80 1.71
C ASP A 663 10.40 -19.43 1.50
N SER A 664 11.01 -18.93 2.58
CA SER A 664 12.26 -18.18 2.45
C SER A 664 13.36 -19.23 2.66
N ASP A 665 14.28 -19.33 1.71
CA ASP A 665 15.44 -20.23 1.67
C ASP A 665 15.23 -21.64 1.07
N SER A 666 14.66 -21.73 -0.14
CA SER A 666 15.21 -22.66 -1.14
C SER A 666 15.81 -21.86 -2.28
N ASP A 667 17.09 -21.51 -2.09
CA ASP A 667 17.98 -21.24 -3.20
C ASP A 667 17.88 -22.37 -4.23
N GLU A 668 17.99 -21.97 -5.49
CA GLU A 668 18.23 -22.85 -6.63
C GLU A 668 19.51 -23.67 -6.38
N SER A 669 19.39 -24.81 -5.70
CA SER A 669 20.43 -25.85 -5.66
C SER A 669 19.79 -27.23 -5.64
N ASP A 670 19.54 -27.77 -6.82
CA ASP A 670 19.44 -29.22 -7.05
C ASP A 670 20.40 -29.57 -8.19
N ASP A 671 21.68 -29.62 -7.84
CA ASP A 671 22.65 -30.47 -8.53
C ASP A 671 22.70 -31.82 -7.77
N ASP A 672 22.89 -32.89 -8.55
CA ASP A 672 23.14 -34.30 -8.18
C ASP A 672 21.95 -35.19 -7.76
N ALA A 673 21.29 -35.76 -8.78
CA ALA A 673 20.67 -37.08 -8.68
C ALA A 673 21.73 -38.17 -8.90
N SER A 674 22.08 -38.87 -7.82
CA SER A 674 22.85 -40.11 -7.85
C SER A 674 22.06 -41.28 -8.46
N LEU A 675 22.77 -42.07 -9.26
CA LEU A 675 22.42 -43.34 -9.90
C LEU A 675 21.73 -44.40 -9.02
N ALA A 676 20.69 -45.05 -9.58
CA ALA A 676 20.32 -46.49 -9.53
C ALA A 676 18.80 -46.62 -9.75
N SER A 677 18.21 -47.51 -10.53
CA SER A 677 18.64 -48.67 -11.31
C SER A 677 17.59 -48.91 -12.41
N LEU A 678 18.05 -49.25 -13.61
CA LEU A 678 17.23 -49.67 -14.74
C LEU A 678 16.70 -51.09 -14.51
N GLY A 679 15.37 -51.22 -14.40
CA GLY A 679 14.64 -52.48 -14.55
C GLY A 679 13.93 -52.53 -15.90
N SER A 680 14.54 -53.27 -16.83
CA SER A 680 13.94 -54.03 -17.95
C SER A 680 12.51 -53.71 -18.44
N GLN A 681 12.45 -53.28 -19.71
CA GLN A 681 11.58 -53.71 -20.84
C GLN A 681 10.48 -54.79 -20.61
N PRO A 682 9.41 -54.88 -21.45
CA PRO A 682 9.47 -54.65 -22.90
C PRO A 682 8.30 -53.93 -23.60
N SER A 683 8.67 -53.40 -24.76
CA SER A 683 7.90 -53.18 -25.99
C SER A 683 6.81 -54.21 -26.29
N VAL A 684 5.67 -53.77 -26.84
CA VAL A 684 5.10 -54.26 -28.13
C VAL A 684 4.17 -53.18 -28.73
N HIS A 685 4.38 -52.94 -30.02
CA HIS A 685 3.56 -52.36 -31.10
C HIS A 685 2.03 -52.26 -30.90
N MET A 686 1.29 -51.32 -31.49
CA MET A 686 1.36 -50.77 -32.86
C MET A 686 0.86 -49.33 -32.90
#